data_AF-A0A2E9WPI6-F1
#
_entry.id   AF-A0A2E9WPI6-F1
#
_cell.length_a   1.000
_cell.length_b   1.000
_cell.length_c   1.000
_cell.angle_alpha   90.00
_cell.angle_beta   90.00
_cell.angle_gamma   90.00
#
_symmetry.space_group_name_H-M   'P 1'
#
loop_
_entity.id
_entity.type
_entity.pdbx_description
1 polymer ?
#
loop_
_entity_poly.entity_id
_entity_poly.type
_entity_poly.pdbx_seq_one_letter_code
_entity_poly.pdbx_strand_id
1 'polypeptide(L)'
;MKRLPHLLALVALLVSTSARNPLPAAAQEPLPDHWILIERLAELEGQSEPFRVVVDHMAGVVKARSGVPGRLTCVDRALTEPWSVPALARELRDTLSAVVEQKDGSFASTWVGIAAHLDQQPPAASEHPGLADLDGRWDALADPELSGLPLLEALSDFVGAANGLLVEGLSKLSPPERRLLFSGGADFREAWYRGHFPGVETSAENAERVADWVHLLADAPFEHALYRAVAERLARLGEQAFVTTLVKRLGDVKERPKLEGFSGDLRAVVGEGPADRVVLGGKGKGKYGGPAALVIDLGGNDQYTRAAVVDEATALVSIVVDVAGNDTYEGECATATGGVALLFDAKGKDKYQGGRFTQAAATFGVALLVDRSGNDTYLMEDYGQGHALAGTALLYDFGGDDTYEAWAFAQGGGLAGGLSALVDADGDDSYLADLHWPDVYGNSGPNIYHGASQGYCTGIRSNGGAAGGLAALLDLGDGEDRYQSGNFSQGGAYYFSFALMYDGGGDDENFGTRYSQGFGVHQAAAVRWDAGGDDTYTCRSVAHTGMAWDEGVGYLLEDGGDDVYDVGDLGNGGAAQTGVAILIDLDGKDRYKSGSAGQGGTGSSEYHNKPSIGVLIDLGGDKDQYSNSGRGDGERRVTEGVEIFLDSKAKSFEKALRSLR
;
A
#
# COMPACT_ATOMS: atom_id res chain seq x y z
N MET A 1 57.18 -3.07 8.71
CA MET A 1 57.59 -1.64 8.61
C MET A 1 56.86 -1.09 7.39
N LYS A 2 55.92 -0.14 7.42
CA LYS A 2 55.59 1.01 8.30
C LYS A 2 54.04 1.09 8.36
N ARG A 3 53.38 0.97 9.53
CA ARG A 3 52.89 2.01 10.46
C ARG A 3 51.90 3.05 9.88
N LEU A 4 50.62 2.89 10.26
CA LEU A 4 49.56 3.91 10.53
C LEU A 4 50.06 4.98 11.57
N PRO A 5 49.39 6.11 11.90
CA PRO A 5 47.92 6.33 11.95
C PRO A 5 47.39 7.76 11.61
N HIS A 6 46.04 7.92 11.61
CA HIS A 6 45.17 9.05 12.05
C HIS A 6 43.83 8.89 11.28
N LEU A 7 42.68 8.46 11.82
CA LEU A 7 42.04 8.58 13.15
C LEU A 7 41.94 10.02 13.66
N LEU A 8 41.10 10.83 12.98
CA LEU A 8 40.45 12.05 13.50
C LEU A 8 39.46 12.58 12.44
N ALA A 9 38.28 11.95 12.35
CA ALA A 9 37.07 12.54 11.74
C ALA A 9 35.78 11.81 12.19
N LEU A 10 35.82 11.13 13.33
CA LEU A 10 34.65 10.61 14.04
C LEU A 10 34.68 11.28 15.42
N VAL A 11 33.54 11.84 15.85
CA VAL A 11 33.33 12.63 17.08
C VAL A 11 33.61 14.14 16.94
N ALA A 12 32.62 14.87 16.41
CA ALA A 12 32.12 16.14 16.98
C ALA A 12 30.98 16.69 16.11
N LEU A 13 29.73 16.38 16.44
CA LEU A 13 28.66 17.39 16.61
C LEU A 13 27.40 16.70 17.16
N LEU A 14 27.27 16.72 18.49
CA LEU A 14 25.99 16.62 19.19
C LEU A 14 25.82 17.97 19.92
N VAL A 15 24.57 18.45 19.92
CA VAL A 15 24.00 19.59 20.65
C VAL A 15 24.15 20.99 20.00
N SER A 16 23.13 21.37 19.23
CA SER A 16 22.42 22.63 19.50
C SER A 16 20.93 22.48 19.19
N THR A 17 20.13 22.48 20.24
CA THR A 17 18.67 22.62 20.22
C THR A 17 18.25 24.05 19.85
N SER A 18 17.03 24.14 19.32
CA SER A 18 16.18 25.34 19.19
C SER A 18 16.51 26.34 18.09
N ALA A 19 15.80 26.22 16.97
CA ALA A 19 14.87 27.23 16.44
C ALA A 19 14.34 26.73 15.10
N ARG A 20 13.03 26.87 14.87
CA ARG A 20 12.36 26.62 13.61
C ARG A 20 13.15 27.24 12.44
N ASN A 21 13.63 26.41 11.53
CA ASN A 21 13.77 26.82 10.14
C ASN A 21 12.56 26.26 9.40
N PRO A 22 11.81 27.06 8.62
CA PRO A 22 10.99 26.48 7.56
C PRO A 22 11.91 25.61 6.69
N LEU A 23 11.37 24.52 6.13
CA LEU A 23 12.05 23.76 5.08
C LEU A 23 12.76 24.76 4.15
N PRO A 24 14.07 24.60 3.88
CA PRO A 24 14.70 25.45 2.87
C PRO A 24 13.84 25.36 1.63
N ALA A 25 13.45 26.51 1.07
CA ALA A 25 12.71 26.55 -0.19
C ALA A 25 13.47 25.63 -1.14
N ALA A 26 12.86 24.49 -1.49
CA ALA A 26 13.53 23.47 -2.28
C ALA A 26 14.04 24.18 -3.53
N ALA A 27 15.34 24.10 -3.81
CA ALA A 27 15.83 24.46 -5.12
C ALA A 27 14.97 23.66 -6.10
N GLN A 28 14.25 24.34 -6.99
CA GLN A 28 13.28 23.71 -7.88
C GLN A 28 14.01 22.55 -8.59
N GLU A 29 13.61 21.31 -8.29
CA GLU A 29 14.22 20.14 -8.91
C GLU A 29 14.10 20.30 -10.44
N PRO A 30 15.15 19.97 -11.21
CA PRO A 30 15.05 20.03 -12.65
C PRO A 30 13.90 19.13 -13.11
N LEU A 31 13.12 19.58 -14.09
CA LEU A 31 12.06 18.77 -14.67
C LEU A 31 12.64 17.45 -15.20
N PRO A 32 11.94 16.32 -15.03
CA PRO A 32 12.40 15.03 -15.54
C PRO A 32 12.34 15.00 -17.07
N ASP A 33 13.22 14.21 -17.69
CA ASP A 33 13.38 14.21 -19.15
C ASP A 33 12.10 13.84 -19.92
N HIS A 34 11.29 12.92 -19.39
CA HIS A 34 10.01 12.55 -20.01
C HIS A 34 9.07 13.77 -20.08
N TRP A 35 9.04 14.60 -19.04
CA TRP A 35 8.19 15.77 -18.99
C TRP A 35 8.72 16.89 -19.90
N ILE A 36 10.05 17.09 -19.93
CA ILE A 36 10.68 18.02 -20.88
C ILE A 36 10.34 17.62 -22.33
N LEU A 37 10.33 16.31 -22.62
CA LEU A 37 9.94 15.79 -23.93
C LEU A 37 8.48 16.12 -24.26
N ILE A 38 7.56 15.87 -23.34
CA ILE A 38 6.13 16.18 -23.50
C ILE A 38 5.92 17.69 -23.75
N GLU A 39 6.52 18.55 -22.93
CA GLU A 39 6.44 20.02 -23.10
C GLU A 39 6.97 20.46 -24.46
N ARG A 40 8.09 19.87 -24.89
CA ARG A 40 8.70 20.19 -26.19
C ARG A 40 7.83 19.74 -27.37
N LEU A 41 7.19 18.59 -27.27
CA LEU A 41 6.24 18.11 -28.28
C LEU A 41 5.06 19.07 -28.41
N ALA A 42 4.48 19.49 -27.28
CA ALA A 42 3.39 20.46 -27.26
C ALA A 42 3.82 21.82 -27.86
N GLU A 43 5.04 22.28 -27.58
CA GLU A 43 5.58 23.53 -28.13
C GLU A 43 5.71 23.50 -29.66
N LEU A 44 6.28 22.42 -30.22
CA LEU A 44 6.56 22.32 -31.65
C LEU A 44 5.29 22.35 -32.51
N GLU A 45 4.16 21.90 -31.96
CA GLU A 45 2.87 21.83 -32.65
C GLU A 45 1.87 22.89 -32.16
N GLY A 46 2.34 23.92 -31.44
CA GLY A 46 1.54 25.08 -31.05
C GLY A 46 0.51 24.83 -29.94
N GLN A 47 0.66 23.77 -29.15
CA GLN A 47 -0.22 23.41 -28.02
C GLN A 47 0.30 23.90 -26.65
N SER A 48 1.33 24.76 -26.60
CA SER A 48 1.87 25.26 -25.32
C SER A 48 0.83 25.94 -24.42
N GLU A 49 -0.08 26.73 -24.99
CA GLU A 49 -1.08 27.45 -24.18
C GLU A 49 -2.13 26.50 -23.60
N PRO A 50 -2.80 25.63 -24.40
CA PRO A 50 -3.67 24.59 -23.85
C PRO A 50 -2.98 23.70 -22.81
N PHE A 51 -1.73 23.27 -23.06
CA PHE A 51 -0.93 22.48 -22.11
C PHE A 51 -0.78 23.21 -20.77
N ARG A 52 -0.33 24.47 -20.82
CA ARG A 52 -0.14 25.31 -19.62
C ARG A 52 -1.44 25.55 -18.86
N VAL A 53 -2.57 25.71 -19.57
CA VAL A 53 -3.90 25.86 -18.94
C VAL A 53 -4.25 24.65 -18.06
N VAL A 54 -3.91 23.43 -18.48
CA VAL A 54 -4.16 22.23 -17.67
C VAL A 54 -3.25 22.21 -16.45
N VAL A 55 -1.94 22.42 -16.64
CA VAL A 55 -0.96 22.42 -15.54
C VAL A 55 -1.28 23.50 -14.50
N ASP A 56 -1.58 24.73 -14.94
CA ASP A 56 -1.97 25.84 -14.06
C ASP A 56 -3.29 25.54 -13.32
N HIS A 57 -4.24 24.86 -13.97
CA HIS A 57 -5.51 24.45 -13.36
C HIS A 57 -5.27 23.42 -12.26
N MET A 58 -4.49 22.36 -12.53
CA MET A 58 -4.17 21.31 -11.55
C MET A 58 -3.50 21.89 -10.30
N ALA A 59 -2.54 22.81 -10.47
CA ALA A 59 -1.92 23.55 -9.36
C ALA A 59 -2.92 24.46 -8.60
N GLY A 60 -3.99 24.90 -9.25
CA GLY A 60 -5.08 25.67 -8.64
C GLY A 60 -6.05 24.82 -7.81
N VAL A 61 -6.30 23.58 -8.22
CA VAL A 61 -7.24 22.64 -7.56
C VAL A 61 -6.83 22.36 -6.12
N VAL A 62 -5.54 22.07 -5.91
CA VAL A 62 -4.93 21.82 -4.59
C VAL A 62 -5.17 23.01 -3.65
N LYS A 63 -4.95 24.23 -4.14
CA LYS A 63 -5.17 25.48 -3.36
C LYS A 63 -6.64 25.73 -3.03
N ALA A 64 -7.56 25.43 -3.95
CA ALA A 64 -8.98 25.69 -3.77
C ALA A 64 -9.66 24.73 -2.78
N ARG A 65 -9.04 23.58 -2.47
CA ARG A 65 -9.64 22.51 -1.66
C ARG A 65 -8.88 22.24 -0.35
N SER A 66 -8.36 23.29 0.29
CA SER A 66 -7.59 23.19 1.55
C SER A 66 -8.38 22.74 2.78
N GLY A 67 -9.70 22.56 2.67
CA GLY A 67 -10.59 22.18 3.77
C GLY A 67 -10.88 20.68 3.87
N VAL A 68 -10.30 19.84 3.00
CA VAL A 68 -10.48 18.38 3.05
C VAL A 68 -9.53 17.80 4.12
N PRO A 69 -10.05 17.15 5.18
CA PRO A 69 -9.23 16.52 6.22
C PRO A 69 -8.37 15.38 5.68
N GLY A 70 -7.20 15.15 6.29
CA GLY A 70 -6.34 13.99 6.01
C GLY A 70 -5.49 14.07 4.74
N ARG A 71 -5.42 15.23 4.08
CA ARG A 71 -4.58 15.42 2.88
C ARG A 71 -3.10 15.19 3.19
N LEU A 72 -2.42 14.53 2.27
CA LEU A 72 -0.99 14.25 2.33
C LEU A 72 -0.22 15.15 1.35
N THR A 73 0.94 15.62 1.77
CA THR A 73 1.82 16.53 1.01
C THR A 73 2.29 15.88 -0.29
N CYS A 74 2.54 14.57 -0.29
CA CYS A 74 2.91 13.83 -1.50
C CYS A 74 1.78 13.80 -2.54
N VAL A 75 0.52 13.62 -2.13
CA VAL A 75 -0.65 13.67 -3.01
C VAL A 75 -0.84 15.08 -3.58
N ASP A 76 -0.69 16.10 -2.73
CA ASP A 76 -0.75 17.50 -3.14
C ASP A 76 0.33 17.85 -4.16
N ARG A 77 1.55 17.32 -3.98
CA ARG A 77 2.65 17.44 -4.93
C ARG A 77 2.32 16.73 -6.24
N ALA A 78 1.85 15.48 -6.19
CA ALA A 78 1.48 14.72 -7.38
C ALA A 78 0.43 15.43 -8.25
N LEU A 79 -0.52 16.12 -7.63
CA LEU A 79 -1.54 16.91 -8.34
C LEU A 79 -1.00 18.25 -8.85
N THR A 80 -0.17 18.95 -8.06
CA THR A 80 0.38 20.27 -8.45
C THR A 80 1.48 20.15 -9.50
N GLU A 81 2.23 19.07 -9.44
CA GLU A 81 3.40 18.75 -10.24
C GLU A 81 3.21 17.35 -10.84
N PRO A 82 2.37 17.17 -11.87
CA PRO A 82 2.06 15.84 -12.41
C PRO A 82 3.29 15.03 -12.86
N TRP A 83 4.40 15.69 -13.19
CA TRP A 83 5.69 15.07 -13.51
C TRP A 83 6.41 14.42 -12.32
N SER A 84 6.00 14.71 -11.09
CA SER A 84 6.62 14.15 -9.88
C SER A 84 6.14 12.73 -9.55
N VAL A 85 5.04 12.28 -10.17
CA VAL A 85 4.38 11.01 -9.87
C VAL A 85 5.31 9.79 -9.97
N PRO A 86 6.10 9.59 -11.05
CA PRO A 86 7.06 8.48 -11.12
C PRO A 86 8.13 8.50 -10.02
N ALA A 87 8.58 9.69 -9.59
CA ALA A 87 9.56 9.81 -8.52
C ALA A 87 8.94 9.44 -7.16
N LEU A 88 7.71 9.90 -6.89
CA LEU A 88 6.96 9.53 -5.69
C LEU A 88 6.66 8.03 -5.62
N ALA A 89 6.32 7.41 -6.75
CA ALA A 89 6.15 5.96 -6.85
C ALA A 89 7.44 5.22 -6.49
N ARG A 90 8.57 5.65 -7.03
CA ARG A 90 9.89 5.10 -6.70
C ARG A 90 10.22 5.25 -5.21
N GLU A 91 10.01 6.43 -4.63
CA GLU A 91 10.24 6.67 -3.20
C GLU A 91 9.39 5.73 -2.31
N LEU A 92 8.12 5.53 -2.68
CA LEU A 92 7.22 4.62 -1.95
C LEU A 92 7.65 3.16 -2.10
N ARG A 93 7.95 2.72 -3.33
CA ARG A 93 8.46 1.38 -3.62
C ARG A 93 9.74 1.10 -2.83
N ASP A 94 10.74 1.97 -2.92
CA ASP A 94 12.03 1.81 -2.25
C ASP A 94 11.86 1.80 -0.71
N THR A 95 10.88 2.54 -0.17
CA THR A 95 10.56 2.51 1.26
C THR A 95 9.99 1.15 1.71
N LEU A 96 9.06 0.61 0.93
CA LEU A 96 8.33 -0.62 1.27
C LEU A 96 9.18 -1.87 1.01
N SER A 97 9.87 -1.94 -0.12
CA SER A 97 10.78 -3.05 -0.49
C SER A 97 12.02 -3.16 0.39
N ALA A 98 12.41 -2.09 1.09
CA ALA A 98 13.64 -2.04 1.90
C ALA A 98 13.78 -3.20 2.90
N VAL A 99 12.69 -3.74 3.44
CA VAL A 99 12.75 -4.86 4.40
C VAL A 99 13.06 -6.21 3.75
N VAL A 100 12.61 -6.41 2.51
CA VAL A 100 12.85 -7.62 1.72
C VAL A 100 14.30 -7.59 1.18
N GLU A 101 14.75 -6.43 0.70
CA GLU A 101 16.09 -6.26 0.14
C GLU A 101 17.22 -6.28 1.19
N GLN A 102 16.92 -5.95 2.44
CA GLN A 102 17.90 -5.89 3.52
C GLN A 102 18.22 -7.28 4.09
N LYS A 103 19.51 -7.60 4.19
CA LYS A 103 19.99 -8.91 4.71
C LYS A 103 19.65 -9.18 6.17
N ASP A 104 19.43 -8.16 6.98
CA ASP A 104 19.02 -8.33 8.38
C ASP A 104 17.50 -8.36 8.57
N GLY A 105 16.72 -8.02 7.52
CA GLY A 105 15.27 -8.01 7.53
C GLY A 105 14.68 -7.02 8.55
N SER A 106 15.40 -5.93 8.86
CA SER A 106 14.91 -4.94 9.82
C SER A 106 13.90 -3.99 9.19
N PHE A 107 12.84 -3.68 9.93
CA PHE A 107 11.81 -2.74 9.49
C PHE A 107 12.14 -1.27 9.81
N ALA A 108 13.28 -0.98 10.44
CA ALA A 108 13.56 0.35 11.00
C ALA A 108 13.48 1.48 9.95
N SER A 109 14.11 1.31 8.79
CA SER A 109 14.05 2.30 7.70
C SER A 109 12.64 2.42 7.11
N THR A 110 11.94 1.30 6.98
CA THR A 110 10.57 1.24 6.46
C THR A 110 9.60 2.03 7.35
N TRP A 111 9.70 1.91 8.68
CA TRP A 111 8.87 2.69 9.61
C TRP A 111 9.12 4.19 9.50
N VAL A 112 10.39 4.60 9.34
CA VAL A 112 10.76 6.02 9.16
C VAL A 112 10.19 6.55 7.84
N GLY A 113 10.33 5.81 6.73
CA GLY A 113 9.81 6.19 5.43
C GLY A 113 8.28 6.27 5.41
N ILE A 114 7.58 5.28 5.99
CA ILE A 114 6.11 5.28 6.11
C ILE A 114 5.63 6.52 6.87
N ALA A 115 6.30 6.87 7.98
CA ALA A 115 5.93 8.06 8.75
C ALA A 115 6.08 9.33 7.91
N ALA A 116 7.17 9.45 7.15
CA ALA A 116 7.39 10.59 6.25
C ALA A 116 6.33 10.69 5.16
N HIS A 117 5.96 9.58 4.52
CA HIS A 117 4.90 9.54 3.50
C HIS A 117 3.51 9.93 4.04
N LEU A 118 3.26 9.69 5.33
CA LEU A 118 2.02 10.06 6.01
C LEU A 118 2.08 11.45 6.69
N ASP A 119 3.07 12.29 6.35
CA ASP A 119 3.30 13.61 6.94
C ASP A 119 3.43 13.60 8.48
N GLN A 120 3.93 12.50 9.02
CA GLN A 120 3.99 12.25 10.45
C GLN A 120 5.45 12.14 10.90
N GLN A 121 5.80 12.88 11.95
CA GLN A 121 7.09 12.70 12.61
C GLN A 121 6.94 11.69 13.74
N PRO A 122 7.75 10.60 13.77
CA PRO A 122 7.74 9.70 14.90
C PRO A 122 8.18 10.46 16.16
N PRO A 123 7.54 10.24 17.32
CA PRO A 123 8.01 10.81 18.58
C PRO A 123 9.42 10.28 18.87
N ALA A 124 10.37 11.18 19.14
CA ALA A 124 11.72 10.74 19.47
C ALA A 124 11.70 9.94 20.77
N ALA A 125 12.46 8.84 20.83
CA ALA A 125 12.56 8.00 22.03
C ALA A 125 12.99 8.82 23.27
N SER A 126 13.87 9.80 23.08
CA SER A 126 14.32 10.73 24.13
C SER A 126 13.24 11.69 24.63
N GLU A 127 12.13 11.85 23.91
CA GLU A 127 11.05 12.79 24.21
C GLU A 127 9.83 12.13 24.86
N HIS A 128 9.63 10.81 24.67
CA HIS A 128 8.55 10.05 25.31
C HIS A 128 9.11 9.03 26.31
N PRO A 129 8.99 9.25 27.64
CA PRO A 129 9.56 8.36 28.67
C PRO A 129 9.16 6.89 28.52
N GLY A 130 7.92 6.63 28.09
CA GLY A 130 7.44 5.27 27.83
C GLY A 130 8.15 4.56 26.67
N LEU A 131 8.53 5.30 25.61
CA LEU A 131 9.24 4.71 24.48
C LEU A 131 10.70 4.39 24.86
N ALA A 132 11.34 5.26 25.65
CA ALA A 132 12.65 4.99 26.22
C ALA A 132 12.64 3.77 27.16
N ASP A 133 11.58 3.60 27.97
CA ASP A 133 11.42 2.40 28.80
C ASP A 133 11.29 1.12 27.96
N LEU A 134 10.52 1.15 26.88
CA LEU A 134 10.44 0.02 25.94
C LEU A 134 11.79 -0.31 25.30
N ASP A 135 12.58 0.69 24.92
CA ASP A 135 13.92 0.46 24.37
C ASP A 135 14.86 -0.16 25.41
N GLY A 136 14.82 0.31 26.67
CA GLY A 136 15.60 -0.31 27.75
C GLY A 136 15.18 -1.75 28.08
N ARG A 137 13.88 -2.08 27.98
CA ARG A 137 13.39 -3.46 28.10
C ARG A 137 13.85 -4.33 26.95
N TRP A 138 13.87 -3.79 25.73
CA TRP A 138 14.38 -4.49 24.56
C TRP A 138 15.85 -4.86 24.70
N ASP A 139 16.69 -3.95 25.21
CA ASP A 139 18.12 -4.22 25.45
C ASP A 139 18.33 -5.45 26.35
N ALA A 140 17.46 -5.65 27.35
CA ALA A 140 17.49 -6.83 28.21
C ALA A 140 17.01 -8.10 27.48
N LEU A 141 15.97 -8.00 26.64
CA LEU A 141 15.46 -9.10 25.81
C LEU A 141 16.46 -9.57 24.75
N ALA A 142 17.26 -8.65 24.23
CA ALA A 142 18.29 -8.90 23.23
C ALA A 142 19.50 -9.67 23.79
N ASP A 143 19.65 -9.77 25.12
CA ASP A 143 20.70 -10.58 25.74
C ASP A 143 20.53 -12.07 25.38
N PRO A 144 21.49 -12.68 24.65
CA PRO A 144 21.39 -14.08 24.24
C PRO A 144 21.42 -15.08 25.40
N GLU A 145 21.87 -14.68 26.59
CA GLU A 145 21.90 -15.53 27.78
C GLU A 145 20.53 -15.60 28.50
N LEU A 146 19.66 -14.60 28.30
CA LEU A 146 18.31 -14.61 28.85
C LEU A 146 17.47 -15.69 28.14
N SER A 147 17.02 -16.70 28.88
CA SER A 147 16.40 -17.91 28.34
C SER A 147 15.36 -18.51 29.30
N GLY A 148 14.56 -19.46 28.81
CA GLY A 148 13.56 -20.18 29.61
C GLY A 148 12.43 -19.29 30.12
N LEU A 149 11.91 -19.58 31.32
CA LEU A 149 10.85 -18.80 31.97
C LEU A 149 11.23 -17.34 32.21
N PRO A 150 12.46 -16.99 32.66
CA PRO A 150 12.88 -15.59 32.79
C PRO A 150 12.76 -14.78 31.49
N LEU A 151 13.00 -15.40 30.33
CA LEU A 151 12.78 -14.74 29.04
C LEU A 151 11.29 -14.49 28.78
N LEU A 152 10.42 -15.48 29.07
CA LEU A 152 8.97 -15.32 28.91
C LEU A 152 8.38 -14.25 29.85
N GLU A 153 8.89 -14.16 31.08
CA GLU A 153 8.53 -13.09 32.03
C GLU A 153 8.96 -11.72 31.52
N ALA A 154 10.19 -11.58 31.03
CA ALA A 154 10.66 -10.32 30.44
C ALA A 154 9.86 -9.92 29.18
N LEU A 155 9.45 -10.90 28.36
CA LEU A 155 8.60 -10.66 27.20
C LEU A 155 7.20 -10.19 27.62
N SER A 156 6.62 -10.80 28.65
CA SER A 156 5.32 -10.41 29.23
C SER A 156 5.35 -8.97 29.73
N ASP A 157 6.41 -8.61 30.46
CA ASP A 157 6.67 -7.25 30.93
C ASP A 157 6.82 -6.25 29.78
N PHE A 158 7.48 -6.63 28.68
CA PHE A 158 7.69 -5.78 27.52
C PHE A 158 6.39 -5.50 26.75
N VAL A 159 5.63 -6.54 26.41
CA VAL A 159 4.36 -6.38 25.68
C VAL A 159 3.28 -5.72 26.55
N GLY A 160 3.28 -5.99 27.86
CA GLY A 160 2.39 -5.31 28.82
C GLY A 160 2.68 -3.81 28.94
N ALA A 161 3.97 -3.41 28.96
CA ALA A 161 4.36 -2.00 28.93
C ALA A 161 3.94 -1.32 27.62
N ALA A 162 4.10 -2.00 26.47
CA ALA A 162 3.67 -1.48 25.18
C ALA A 162 2.15 -1.29 25.14
N ASN A 163 1.38 -2.27 25.61
CA ASN A 163 -0.07 -2.16 25.76
C ASN A 163 -0.47 -0.96 26.62
N GLY A 164 0.22 -0.72 27.74
CA GLY A 164 -0.04 0.42 28.62
C GLY A 164 0.09 1.77 27.90
N LEU A 165 1.09 1.94 27.04
CA LEU A 165 1.26 3.15 26.23
C LEU A 165 0.14 3.33 25.21
N LEU A 166 -0.26 2.25 24.54
CA LEU A 166 -1.36 2.31 23.58
C LEU A 166 -2.68 2.66 24.27
N VAL A 167 -2.93 2.11 25.47
CA VAL A 167 -4.11 2.44 26.28
C VAL A 167 -4.08 3.91 26.71
N GLU A 168 -2.91 4.46 27.04
CA GLU A 168 -2.75 5.89 27.29
C GLU A 168 -3.08 6.72 26.05
N GLY A 169 -2.59 6.35 24.87
CA GLY A 169 -2.91 7.04 23.62
C GLY A 169 -4.39 6.93 23.24
N LEU A 170 -5.00 5.76 23.45
CA LEU A 170 -6.44 5.54 23.23
C LEU A 170 -7.28 6.37 24.22
N SER A 171 -6.73 6.72 25.38
CA SER A 171 -7.43 7.52 26.39
C SER A 171 -7.77 8.93 25.91
N LYS A 172 -7.05 9.44 24.88
CA LYS A 172 -7.29 10.75 24.26
C LYS A 172 -8.62 10.83 23.53
N LEU A 173 -9.09 9.71 22.98
CA LEU A 173 -10.43 9.62 22.42
C LEU A 173 -11.48 9.71 23.53
N SER A 174 -12.60 10.37 23.24
CA SER A 174 -13.76 10.36 24.10
C SER A 174 -14.41 8.96 24.16
N PRO A 175 -15.22 8.66 25.20
CA PRO A 175 -15.91 7.38 25.27
C PRO A 175 -16.81 7.06 24.06
N PRO A 176 -17.55 8.01 23.44
CA PRO A 176 -18.26 7.78 22.18
C PRO A 176 -17.34 7.41 21.02
N GLU A 177 -16.23 8.14 20.82
CA GLU A 177 -15.27 7.87 19.73
C GLU A 177 -14.64 6.48 19.88
N ARG A 178 -14.26 6.08 21.10
CA ARG A 178 -13.79 4.70 21.35
C ARG A 178 -14.84 3.66 21.02
N ARG A 179 -16.11 3.88 21.38
CA ARG A 179 -17.18 2.94 21.03
C ARG A 179 -17.39 2.85 19.51
N LEU A 180 -17.32 3.98 18.81
CA LEU A 180 -17.41 4.01 17.36
C LEU A 180 -16.26 3.20 16.73
N LEU A 181 -15.02 3.40 17.19
CA LEU A 181 -13.85 2.69 16.69
C LEU A 181 -13.97 1.17 16.85
N PHE A 182 -14.31 0.69 18.05
CA PHE A 182 -14.33 -0.76 18.35
C PHE A 182 -15.60 -1.49 17.94
N SER A 183 -16.71 -0.79 17.71
CA SER A 183 -18.00 -1.45 17.42
C SER A 183 -18.65 -1.02 16.11
N GLY A 184 -18.21 0.10 15.51
CA GLY A 184 -18.85 0.68 14.32
C GLY A 184 -18.26 0.24 12.99
N GLY A 185 -17.10 -0.45 12.97
CA GLY A 185 -16.34 -0.70 11.74
C GLY A 185 -17.09 -1.54 10.70
N ALA A 186 -17.78 -2.61 11.14
CA ALA A 186 -18.54 -3.47 10.23
C ALA A 186 -19.72 -2.73 9.58
N ASP A 187 -20.49 -1.99 10.38
CA ASP A 187 -21.61 -1.18 9.91
C ASP A 187 -21.15 -0.04 8.98
N PHE A 188 -19.98 0.55 9.27
CA PHE A 188 -19.38 1.56 8.42
C PHE A 188 -19.01 1.01 7.05
N ARG A 189 -18.26 -0.10 6.98
CA ARG A 189 -17.83 -0.69 5.70
C ARG A 189 -19.02 -1.03 4.81
N GLU A 190 -20.07 -1.60 5.39
CA GLU A 190 -21.30 -1.91 4.67
C GLU A 190 -22.03 -0.64 4.19
N ALA A 191 -22.14 0.39 5.04
CA ALA A 191 -22.75 1.67 4.68
C ALA A 191 -21.95 2.42 3.61
N TRP A 192 -20.62 2.41 3.74
CA TRP A 192 -19.68 3.05 2.83
C TRP A 192 -19.75 2.39 1.46
N TYR A 193 -19.64 1.07 1.36
CA TYR A 193 -19.75 0.37 0.07
C TYR A 193 -21.06 0.73 -0.66
N ARG A 194 -22.19 0.74 0.05
CA ARG A 194 -23.51 1.06 -0.52
C ARG A 194 -23.67 2.51 -0.95
N GLY A 195 -22.81 3.43 -0.51
CA GLY A 195 -22.92 4.86 -0.81
C GLY A 195 -21.70 5.48 -1.50
N HIS A 196 -20.61 4.74 -1.65
CA HIS A 196 -19.35 5.24 -2.22
C HIS A 196 -19.46 5.44 -3.73
N PHE A 197 -20.14 4.52 -4.42
CA PHE A 197 -20.15 4.50 -5.88
C PHE A 197 -21.23 5.41 -6.49
N PRO A 198 -20.96 5.99 -7.68
CA PRO A 198 -21.90 6.89 -8.35
C PRO A 198 -23.26 6.23 -8.66
N GLY A 199 -24.34 7.01 -8.55
CA GLY A 199 -25.68 6.59 -8.98
C GLY A 199 -26.47 5.75 -7.97
N VAL A 200 -25.91 5.45 -6.81
CA VAL A 200 -26.62 4.75 -5.73
C VAL A 200 -27.20 5.74 -4.73
N GLU A 201 -28.54 5.73 -4.55
CA GLU A 201 -29.18 6.50 -3.48
C GLU A 201 -28.77 5.92 -2.12
N THR A 202 -27.97 6.68 -1.37
CA THR A 202 -27.59 6.30 -0.01
C THR A 202 -28.72 6.64 0.96
N SER A 203 -29.12 5.69 1.80
CA SER A 203 -30.09 5.98 2.87
C SER A 203 -29.53 7.01 3.85
N ALA A 204 -30.42 7.78 4.50
CA ALA A 204 -30.00 8.76 5.52
C ALA A 204 -29.18 8.11 6.65
N GLU A 205 -29.54 6.88 7.04
CA GLU A 205 -28.83 6.10 8.05
C GLU A 205 -27.40 5.74 7.61
N ASN A 206 -27.22 5.26 6.37
CA ASN A 206 -25.88 4.96 5.85
C ASN A 206 -25.03 6.22 5.71
N ALA A 207 -25.64 7.33 5.31
CA ALA A 207 -24.93 8.60 5.23
C ALA A 207 -24.45 9.08 6.61
N GLU A 208 -25.28 8.96 7.64
CA GLU A 208 -24.92 9.29 9.03
C GLU A 208 -23.78 8.39 9.55
N ARG A 209 -23.86 7.07 9.31
CA ARG A 209 -22.78 6.12 9.67
C ARG A 209 -21.44 6.50 9.03
N VAL A 210 -21.44 6.89 7.76
CA VAL A 210 -20.21 7.36 7.08
C VAL A 210 -19.73 8.70 7.65
N ALA A 211 -20.65 9.62 7.96
CA ALA A 211 -20.31 10.93 8.52
C ALA A 211 -19.62 10.82 9.90
N ASP A 212 -20.09 9.92 10.77
CA ASP A 212 -19.47 9.68 12.08
C ASP A 212 -17.99 9.28 11.95
N TRP A 213 -17.66 8.45 10.96
CA TRP A 213 -16.28 8.07 10.69
C TRP A 213 -15.46 9.18 10.05
N VAL A 214 -16.05 9.99 9.17
CA VAL A 214 -15.40 11.20 8.64
C VAL A 214 -15.05 12.17 9.78
N HIS A 215 -15.94 12.36 10.75
CA HIS A 215 -15.68 13.15 11.95
C HIS A 215 -14.56 12.56 12.81
N LEU A 216 -14.56 11.24 13.01
CA LEU A 216 -13.48 10.57 13.73
C LEU A 216 -12.13 10.77 13.04
N LEU A 217 -12.09 10.68 11.71
CA LEU A 217 -10.86 10.90 10.92
C LEU A 217 -10.39 12.35 10.95
N ALA A 218 -11.31 13.31 10.93
CA ALA A 218 -11.00 14.72 10.81
C ALA A 218 -10.59 15.36 12.15
N ASP A 219 -11.30 15.01 13.22
CA ASP A 219 -11.30 15.80 14.46
C ASP A 219 -10.75 15.04 15.67
N ALA A 220 -10.60 13.70 15.59
CA ALA A 220 -10.22 12.92 16.75
C ALA A 220 -8.73 13.06 17.08
N PRO A 221 -8.35 13.23 18.36
CA PRO A 221 -6.97 13.38 18.78
C PRO A 221 -6.25 12.02 18.91
N PHE A 222 -6.30 11.18 17.88
CA PHE A 222 -5.65 9.88 17.88
C PHE A 222 -4.14 10.02 17.61
N GLU A 223 -3.32 9.44 18.49
CA GLU A 223 -1.85 9.58 18.45
C GLU A 223 -1.20 8.57 17.49
N HIS A 224 -1.50 8.64 16.19
CA HIS A 224 -0.96 7.70 15.18
C HIS A 224 0.57 7.52 15.24
N ALA A 225 1.30 8.61 15.53
CA ALA A 225 2.75 8.58 15.64
C ALA A 225 3.24 7.74 16.84
N LEU A 226 2.53 7.77 17.97
CA LEU A 226 2.83 6.90 19.12
C LEU A 226 2.58 5.43 18.76
N TYR A 227 1.47 5.14 18.10
CA TYR A 227 1.08 3.77 17.72
C TYR A 227 2.10 3.12 16.80
N ARG A 228 2.56 3.84 15.77
CA ARG A 228 3.64 3.34 14.90
C ARG A 228 4.97 3.22 15.62
N ALA A 229 5.33 4.16 16.52
CA ALA A 229 6.56 4.05 17.29
C ALA A 229 6.54 2.82 18.24
N VAL A 230 5.39 2.47 18.79
CA VAL A 230 5.22 1.22 19.55
C VAL A 230 5.31 0.01 18.62
N ALA A 231 4.65 0.04 17.45
CA ALA A 231 4.72 -1.04 16.46
C ALA A 231 6.14 -1.31 15.97
N GLU A 232 6.93 -0.27 15.67
CA GLU A 232 8.35 -0.37 15.32
C GLU A 232 9.14 -1.18 16.36
N ARG A 233 8.90 -0.91 17.65
CA ARG A 233 9.58 -1.57 18.76
C ARG A 233 9.17 -3.02 18.93
N LEU A 234 7.87 -3.31 18.73
CA LEU A 234 7.31 -4.64 18.80
C LEU A 234 7.71 -5.50 17.59
N ALA A 235 7.87 -4.91 16.41
CA ALA A 235 8.27 -5.60 15.18
C ALA A 235 9.66 -6.26 15.29
N ARG A 236 10.51 -5.77 16.20
CA ARG A 236 11.80 -6.40 16.52
C ARG A 236 11.67 -7.86 16.98
N LEU A 237 10.51 -8.27 17.51
CA LEU A 237 10.23 -9.67 17.87
C LEU A 237 10.17 -10.62 16.65
N GLY A 238 9.87 -10.08 15.47
CA GLY A 238 9.82 -10.82 14.20
C GLY A 238 11.10 -10.71 13.36
N GLU A 239 12.11 -9.95 13.82
CA GLU A 239 13.38 -9.84 13.11
C GLU A 239 14.13 -11.18 13.11
N GLN A 240 14.69 -11.54 11.95
CA GLN A 240 15.28 -12.85 11.72
C GLN A 240 16.38 -13.20 12.74
N ALA A 241 17.20 -12.22 13.12
CA ALA A 241 18.25 -12.41 14.11
C ALA A 241 17.70 -12.79 15.50
N PHE A 242 16.55 -12.26 15.90
CA PHE A 242 15.91 -12.61 17.16
C PHE A 242 15.22 -13.97 17.07
N VAL A 243 14.36 -14.16 16.05
CA VAL A 243 13.56 -15.38 15.83
C VAL A 243 14.44 -16.62 15.76
N THR A 244 15.55 -16.57 15.01
CA THR A 244 16.48 -17.70 14.87
C THR A 244 17.10 -18.19 16.18
N THR A 245 17.15 -17.34 17.22
CA THR A 245 17.67 -17.72 18.54
C THR A 245 16.60 -18.25 19.49
N LEU A 246 15.31 -17.99 19.24
CA LEU A 246 14.21 -18.32 20.15
C LEU A 246 14.10 -19.82 20.42
N VAL A 247 14.22 -20.66 19.39
CA VAL A 247 14.15 -22.13 19.54
C VAL A 247 15.17 -22.64 20.55
N LYS A 248 16.39 -22.09 20.52
CA LYS A 248 17.45 -22.46 21.46
C LYS A 248 17.15 -21.93 22.87
N ARG A 249 16.68 -20.69 22.98
CA ARG A 249 16.44 -20.00 24.26
C ARG A 249 15.22 -20.55 25.00
N LEU A 250 14.23 -21.10 24.30
CA LEU A 250 12.95 -21.54 24.86
C LEU A 250 12.69 -23.06 24.77
N GLY A 251 13.45 -23.80 23.97
CA GLY A 251 13.17 -25.21 23.66
C GLY A 251 13.20 -26.19 24.85
N ASP A 252 13.80 -25.81 25.98
CA ASP A 252 13.85 -26.63 27.19
C ASP A 252 12.65 -26.43 28.14
N VAL A 253 11.77 -25.47 27.88
CA VAL A 253 10.57 -25.20 28.69
C VAL A 253 9.52 -26.28 28.46
N LYS A 254 9.03 -26.91 29.55
CA LYS A 254 8.19 -28.14 29.49
C LYS A 254 7.07 -28.19 30.55
N GLU A 255 6.50 -27.05 30.96
CA GLU A 255 5.54 -27.00 32.07
C GLU A 255 4.17 -27.61 31.76
N ARG A 256 3.73 -27.58 30.49
CA ARG A 256 2.44 -28.13 30.00
C ARG A 256 1.20 -27.60 30.74
N PRO A 257 0.96 -26.28 30.71
CA PRO A 257 -0.21 -25.67 31.35
C PRO A 257 -1.51 -26.00 30.60
N LYS A 258 -2.64 -25.64 31.21
CA LYS A 258 -3.95 -25.59 30.56
C LYS A 258 -4.41 -24.14 30.50
N LEU A 259 -4.88 -23.71 29.33
CA LEU A 259 -5.40 -22.37 29.11
C LEU A 259 -6.58 -22.47 28.13
N GLU A 260 -7.69 -21.80 28.44
CA GLU A 260 -8.86 -21.79 27.55
C GLU A 260 -8.54 -21.09 26.23
N GLY A 261 -9.02 -21.64 25.11
CA GLY A 261 -8.69 -21.17 23.77
C GLY A 261 -7.34 -21.65 23.23
N PHE A 262 -6.57 -22.42 24.01
CA PHE A 262 -5.27 -22.95 23.62
C PHE A 262 -5.19 -24.45 23.92
N SER A 263 -4.69 -25.26 22.98
CA SER A 263 -4.57 -26.72 23.19
C SER A 263 -3.46 -27.35 22.35
N GLY A 264 -3.14 -28.62 22.62
CA GLY A 264 -2.05 -29.35 21.96
C GLY A 264 -0.74 -29.24 22.71
N ASP A 265 0.36 -28.89 22.04
CA ASP A 265 1.72 -28.91 22.60
C ASP A 265 2.12 -27.65 23.39
N LEU A 266 1.24 -27.14 24.26
CA LEU A 266 1.53 -25.97 25.09
C LEU A 266 2.69 -26.23 26.07
N ARG A 267 3.63 -25.27 26.16
CA ARG A 267 4.85 -25.39 26.95
C ARG A 267 4.89 -24.49 28.17
N ALA A 268 4.38 -23.27 28.07
CA ALA A 268 4.28 -22.32 29.18
C ALA A 268 3.24 -21.22 28.89
N VAL A 269 2.76 -20.57 29.95
CA VAL A 269 1.93 -19.37 29.90
C VAL A 269 2.40 -18.44 31.03
N VAL A 270 2.67 -17.18 30.69
CA VAL A 270 3.07 -16.12 31.63
C VAL A 270 2.14 -14.90 31.44
N GLY A 271 2.01 -14.04 32.45
CA GLY A 271 1.15 -12.85 32.44
C GLY A 271 -0.20 -13.07 33.13
N GLU A 272 -0.85 -11.98 33.55
CA GLU A 272 -2.09 -12.02 34.33
C GLU A 272 -3.35 -12.03 33.45
N GLY A 273 -3.29 -11.46 32.25
CA GLY A 273 -4.45 -11.30 31.37
C GLY A 273 -4.09 -11.08 29.90
N PRO A 274 -5.09 -10.89 29.02
CA PRO A 274 -4.82 -10.73 27.58
C PRO A 274 -3.80 -9.65 27.21
N ALA A 275 -3.72 -8.57 28.00
CA ALA A 275 -2.85 -7.41 27.76
C ALA A 275 -1.34 -7.67 27.94
N ASP A 276 -0.97 -8.70 28.70
CA ASP A 276 0.42 -9.06 29.02
C ASP A 276 0.72 -10.55 28.86
N ARG A 277 -0.29 -11.36 28.47
CA ARG A 277 -0.16 -12.80 28.36
C ARG A 277 0.78 -13.21 27.24
N VAL A 278 1.77 -14.02 27.61
CA VAL A 278 2.69 -14.72 26.71
C VAL A 278 2.37 -16.21 26.73
N VAL A 279 2.12 -16.80 25.56
CA VAL A 279 1.88 -18.24 25.37
C VAL A 279 3.04 -18.84 24.58
N LEU A 280 3.61 -19.94 25.08
CA LEU A 280 4.65 -20.70 24.39
C LEU A 280 4.08 -22.02 23.86
N GLY A 281 4.01 -22.13 22.54
CA GLY A 281 3.79 -23.33 21.73
C GLY A 281 5.02 -24.24 21.67
N GLY A 282 4.80 -25.45 21.17
CA GLY A 282 5.76 -26.53 21.20
C GLY A 282 6.43 -26.76 19.85
N LYS A 283 6.78 -28.02 19.56
CA LYS A 283 7.22 -28.44 18.20
C LYS A 283 6.22 -29.41 17.57
N GLY A 284 5.05 -29.47 18.16
CA GLY A 284 4.04 -30.46 17.88
C GLY A 284 2.71 -29.75 17.79
N LYS A 285 1.80 -30.37 17.04
CA LYS A 285 0.52 -29.76 16.70
C LYS A 285 -0.24 -29.18 17.90
N GLY A 286 -0.63 -27.93 17.73
CA GLY A 286 -1.38 -27.07 18.63
C GLY A 286 -2.61 -26.47 17.95
N LYS A 287 -3.38 -25.78 18.78
CA LYS A 287 -4.51 -24.94 18.37
C LYS A 287 -4.52 -23.67 19.19
N TYR A 288 -4.59 -22.53 18.54
CA TYR A 288 -4.48 -21.20 19.13
C TYR A 288 -5.69 -20.34 18.73
N GLY A 289 -6.55 -20.01 19.70
CA GLY A 289 -7.75 -19.21 19.45
C GLY A 289 -8.16 -18.30 20.60
N GLY A 290 -7.43 -18.34 21.71
CA GLY A 290 -7.65 -17.43 22.83
C GLY A 290 -6.89 -16.10 22.67
N PRO A 291 -7.27 -15.04 23.40
CA PRO A 291 -6.56 -13.77 23.34
C PRO A 291 -5.25 -13.83 24.14
N ALA A 292 -4.18 -13.28 23.56
CA ALA A 292 -2.86 -13.13 24.15
C ALA A 292 -2.13 -11.93 23.53
N ALA A 293 -1.25 -11.31 24.32
CA ALA A 293 -0.39 -10.24 23.84
C ALA A 293 0.74 -10.77 22.96
N LEU A 294 1.25 -11.98 23.26
CA LEU A 294 2.26 -12.66 22.47
C LEU A 294 2.05 -14.18 22.48
N VAL A 295 2.02 -14.79 21.30
CA VAL A 295 2.13 -16.23 21.10
C VAL A 295 3.48 -16.49 20.41
N ILE A 296 4.27 -17.41 20.96
CA ILE A 296 5.49 -17.90 20.32
C ILE A 296 5.26 -19.39 20.07
N ASP A 297 5.23 -19.81 18.81
CA ASP A 297 5.24 -21.22 18.45
C ASP A 297 6.64 -21.64 17.99
N LEU A 298 7.17 -22.74 18.52
CA LEU A 298 8.49 -23.24 18.14
C LEU A 298 8.40 -24.22 16.95
N GLY A 299 7.17 -24.50 16.51
CA GLY A 299 6.80 -25.05 15.23
C GLY A 299 5.77 -26.19 15.32
N GLY A 300 5.37 -26.72 14.18
CA GLY A 300 4.38 -27.78 14.12
C GLY A 300 3.56 -27.72 12.85
N ASN A 301 2.29 -28.07 12.94
CA ASN A 301 1.34 -28.01 11.82
C ASN A 301 0.00 -27.66 12.47
N ASP A 302 -0.08 -26.39 12.81
CA ASP A 302 -0.89 -25.77 13.82
C ASP A 302 -2.14 -25.16 13.21
N GLN A 303 -3.10 -24.87 14.08
CA GLN A 303 -4.36 -24.23 13.68
C GLN A 303 -4.58 -22.99 14.51
N TYR A 304 -4.59 -21.84 13.85
CA TYR A 304 -4.89 -20.57 14.46
C TYR A 304 -6.30 -20.16 14.08
N THR A 305 -7.17 -19.92 15.05
CA THR A 305 -8.48 -19.29 14.79
C THR A 305 -8.52 -17.81 15.15
N ARG A 306 -7.47 -17.33 15.83
CA ARG A 306 -7.13 -15.93 16.07
C ARG A 306 -5.61 -15.85 16.13
N ALA A 307 -4.99 -15.18 15.15
CA ALA A 307 -3.55 -14.96 15.14
C ALA A 307 -3.28 -13.45 15.08
N ALA A 308 -2.74 -12.86 16.14
CA ALA A 308 -2.50 -11.42 16.21
C ALA A 308 -3.78 -10.61 15.91
N VAL A 309 -4.73 -10.62 16.86
CA VAL A 309 -6.02 -9.92 16.70
C VAL A 309 -6.22 -8.93 17.84
N VAL A 310 -6.45 -7.67 17.49
CA VAL A 310 -6.76 -6.59 18.43
C VAL A 310 -8.15 -6.02 18.12
N ASP A 311 -9.09 -6.32 19.02
CA ASP A 311 -10.49 -5.90 18.95
C ASP A 311 -11.05 -5.45 20.31
N GLU A 312 -10.19 -5.33 21.33
CA GLU A 312 -10.57 -4.97 22.70
C GLU A 312 -9.76 -3.76 23.19
N ALA A 313 -10.45 -2.75 23.72
CA ALA A 313 -9.84 -1.46 24.11
C ALA A 313 -8.83 -1.55 25.27
N THR A 314 -8.71 -2.70 25.94
CA THR A 314 -7.79 -2.95 27.05
C THR A 314 -6.61 -3.85 26.69
N ALA A 315 -6.67 -4.51 25.52
CA ALA A 315 -5.65 -5.42 25.00
C ALA A 315 -5.33 -5.01 23.56
N LEU A 316 -4.52 -3.96 23.44
CA LEU A 316 -4.15 -3.26 22.23
C LEU A 316 -2.86 -3.78 21.58
N VAL A 317 -2.28 -4.85 22.11
CA VAL A 317 -1.13 -5.56 21.52
C VAL A 317 -1.52 -7.02 21.34
N SER A 318 -1.32 -7.57 20.15
CA SER A 318 -1.38 -9.01 19.92
C SER A 318 -0.36 -9.40 18.86
N ILE A 319 0.52 -10.33 19.21
CA ILE A 319 1.65 -10.74 18.37
C ILE A 319 1.68 -12.26 18.28
N VAL A 320 1.97 -12.79 17.10
CA VAL A 320 2.27 -14.21 16.89
C VAL A 320 3.63 -14.29 16.21
N VAL A 321 4.50 -15.15 16.75
CA VAL A 321 5.77 -15.55 16.14
C VAL A 321 5.72 -17.05 15.97
N ASP A 322 5.44 -17.53 14.76
CA ASP A 322 5.59 -18.92 14.37
C ASP A 322 6.96 -19.13 13.72
N VAL A 323 7.65 -20.20 14.10
CA VAL A 323 9.03 -20.44 13.68
C VAL A 323 9.12 -21.47 12.56
N ALA A 324 8.15 -22.39 12.45
CA ALA A 324 8.13 -23.38 11.38
C ALA A 324 6.85 -24.21 11.40
N GLY A 325 6.28 -24.46 10.24
CA GLY A 325 5.25 -25.46 10.14
C GLY A 325 4.64 -25.54 8.76
N ASN A 326 3.50 -26.22 8.66
CA ASN A 326 2.57 -25.93 7.59
C ASN A 326 1.25 -25.75 8.31
N ASP A 327 0.95 -24.49 8.55
CA ASP A 327 -0.01 -23.99 9.49
C ASP A 327 -1.25 -23.50 8.76
N THR A 328 -2.31 -23.35 9.53
CA THR A 328 -3.59 -22.92 9.01
C THR A 328 -4.13 -21.82 9.89
N TYR A 329 -4.16 -20.62 9.35
CA TYR A 329 -4.70 -19.41 9.94
C TYR A 329 -6.15 -19.23 9.50
N GLU A 330 -7.07 -19.89 10.19
CA GLU A 330 -8.51 -19.91 9.95
C GLU A 330 -9.26 -18.83 10.76
N GLY A 331 -9.40 -17.62 10.22
CA GLY A 331 -10.22 -16.56 10.80
C GLY A 331 -9.60 -15.18 10.64
N GLU A 332 -9.70 -14.38 11.69
CA GLU A 332 -9.00 -13.10 11.77
C GLU A 332 -7.53 -13.36 12.06
N CYS A 333 -6.65 -12.84 11.20
CA CYS A 333 -5.22 -12.86 11.39
C CYS A 333 -4.61 -11.49 11.05
N ALA A 334 -3.64 -11.03 11.85
CA ALA A 334 -3.03 -9.72 11.75
C ALA A 334 -4.10 -8.61 11.57
N THR A 335 -5.04 -8.53 12.51
CA THR A 335 -6.17 -7.57 12.46
C THR A 335 -6.06 -6.59 13.62
N ALA A 336 -6.07 -5.28 13.33
CA ALA A 336 -5.93 -4.23 14.34
C ALA A 336 -7.06 -3.19 14.30
N THR A 337 -7.85 -3.12 15.38
CA THR A 337 -8.76 -2.01 15.66
C THR A 337 -8.19 -1.16 16.79
N GLY A 338 -7.62 0.00 16.47
CA GLY A 338 -7.09 0.93 17.47
C GLY A 338 -5.97 0.37 18.34
N GLY A 339 -5.09 -0.50 17.80
CA GLY A 339 -3.93 -1.10 18.47
C GLY A 339 -2.89 -1.64 17.49
N VAL A 340 -2.06 -2.59 17.92
CA VAL A 340 -0.96 -3.17 17.14
C VAL A 340 -1.09 -4.70 17.07
N ALA A 341 -1.24 -5.21 15.85
CA ALA A 341 -1.35 -6.64 15.54
C ALA A 341 -0.22 -7.06 14.60
N LEU A 342 0.66 -7.98 15.04
CA LEU A 342 1.80 -8.43 14.25
C LEU A 342 1.84 -9.96 14.16
N LEU A 343 1.77 -10.52 12.95
CA LEU A 343 1.95 -11.95 12.69
C LEU A 343 3.25 -12.14 11.91
N PHE A 344 4.15 -12.94 12.48
CA PHE A 344 5.39 -13.36 11.84
C PHE A 344 5.35 -14.88 11.70
N ASP A 345 5.17 -15.36 10.46
CA ASP A 345 5.49 -16.73 10.08
C ASP A 345 6.91 -16.76 9.53
N ALA A 346 7.69 -17.75 9.94
CA ALA A 346 9.08 -17.84 9.52
C ALA A 346 9.32 -18.87 8.42
N LYS A 347 8.50 -19.92 8.33
CA LYS A 347 8.69 -21.04 7.40
C LYS A 347 7.42 -21.87 7.31
N GLY A 348 6.99 -22.13 6.09
CA GLY A 348 6.09 -23.23 5.88
C GLY A 348 5.55 -23.34 4.47
N LYS A 349 4.38 -23.96 4.38
CA LYS A 349 3.48 -23.81 3.25
C LYS A 349 2.12 -23.69 3.90
N ASP A 350 1.69 -22.46 4.03
CA ASP A 350 0.71 -21.99 4.97
C ASP A 350 -0.57 -21.60 4.26
N LYS A 351 -1.64 -21.62 5.05
CA LYS A 351 -2.95 -21.24 4.56
C LYS A 351 -3.55 -20.17 5.45
N TYR A 352 -3.72 -18.98 4.89
CA TYR A 352 -4.42 -17.86 5.48
C TYR A 352 -5.84 -17.83 4.92
N GLN A 353 -6.83 -18.09 5.76
CA GLN A 353 -8.23 -18.12 5.34
C GLN A 353 -9.11 -17.38 6.33
N GLY A 354 -9.76 -16.31 5.89
CA GLY A 354 -10.69 -15.56 6.74
C GLY A 354 -11.87 -14.97 5.99
N GLY A 355 -12.74 -14.29 6.73
CA GLY A 355 -13.89 -13.58 6.15
C GLY A 355 -13.50 -12.16 5.74
N ARG A 356 -14.21 -11.18 6.29
CA ARG A 356 -13.88 -9.76 6.12
C ARG A 356 -12.90 -9.29 7.20
N PHE A 357 -12.08 -8.30 6.87
CA PHE A 357 -11.22 -7.59 7.84
C PHE A 357 -10.16 -8.49 8.52
N THR A 358 -9.29 -9.09 7.70
CA THR A 358 -8.25 -10.07 8.07
C THR A 358 -7.02 -9.92 7.18
N GLN A 359 -5.94 -10.65 7.45
CA GLN A 359 -4.70 -10.69 6.65
C GLN A 359 -4.10 -9.28 6.49
N ALA A 360 -3.57 -8.74 7.59
CA ALA A 360 -3.04 -7.38 7.68
C ALA A 360 -4.10 -6.29 7.44
N ALA A 361 -5.15 -6.25 8.28
CA ALA A 361 -6.23 -5.27 8.18
C ALA A 361 -6.24 -4.31 9.38
N ALA A 362 -6.29 -2.99 9.13
CA ALA A 362 -6.17 -1.99 10.20
C ALA A 362 -7.25 -0.89 10.15
N THR A 363 -7.72 -0.48 11.33
CA THR A 363 -8.51 0.74 11.52
C THR A 363 -7.85 1.56 12.63
N PHE A 364 -7.30 2.73 12.30
CA PHE A 364 -6.50 3.62 13.17
C PHE A 364 -5.21 3.01 13.77
N GLY A 365 -5.11 1.68 13.83
CA GLY A 365 -3.97 0.93 14.37
C GLY A 365 -2.92 0.54 13.34
N VAL A 366 -2.08 -0.43 13.73
CA VAL A 366 -1.03 -1.03 12.88
C VAL A 366 -1.28 -2.53 12.79
N ALA A 367 -1.38 -3.04 11.57
CA ALA A 367 -1.45 -4.46 11.26
C ALA A 367 -0.27 -4.84 10.35
N LEU A 368 0.46 -5.89 10.73
CA LEU A 368 1.57 -6.43 9.96
C LEU A 368 1.43 -7.96 9.88
N LEU A 369 1.44 -8.50 8.68
CA LEU A 369 1.63 -9.92 8.41
C LEU A 369 2.95 -10.06 7.64
N VAL A 370 3.82 -10.95 8.11
CA VAL A 370 5.05 -11.32 7.43
C VAL A 370 5.06 -12.83 7.31
N ASP A 371 4.98 -13.35 6.09
CA ASP A 371 5.49 -14.67 5.75
C ASP A 371 6.93 -14.52 5.25
N ARG A 372 7.78 -15.49 5.55
CA ARG A 372 9.21 -15.45 5.20
C ARG A 372 9.59 -16.48 4.15
N SER A 373 8.78 -17.51 3.93
CA SER A 373 9.02 -18.50 2.90
C SER A 373 7.86 -19.48 2.86
N GLY A 374 7.39 -19.77 1.65
CA GLY A 374 6.48 -20.87 1.45
C GLY A 374 5.98 -20.94 0.03
N ASN A 375 4.79 -21.48 -0.12
CA ASN A 375 4.02 -21.49 -1.37
C ASN A 375 2.59 -21.39 -0.87
N ASP A 376 2.20 -20.20 -0.49
CA ASP A 376 1.18 -19.92 0.47
C ASP A 376 -0.14 -19.59 -0.22
N THR A 377 -1.19 -19.58 0.57
CA THR A 377 -2.53 -19.31 0.03
C THR A 377 -3.27 -18.38 0.96
N TYR A 378 -3.60 -17.21 0.42
CA TYR A 378 -4.29 -16.12 1.08
C TYR A 378 -5.72 -16.01 0.52
N LEU A 379 -6.70 -16.44 1.30
CA LEU A 379 -8.12 -16.46 0.91
C LEU A 379 -8.95 -15.58 1.85
N MET A 380 -9.67 -14.60 1.32
CA MET A 380 -10.54 -13.74 2.13
C MET A 380 -11.74 -13.17 1.35
N GLU A 381 -12.69 -12.56 2.07
CA GLU A 381 -13.86 -11.90 1.47
C GLU A 381 -13.55 -10.44 1.09
N ASP A 382 -13.64 -9.49 2.02
CA ASP A 382 -13.36 -8.07 1.77
C ASP A 382 -12.46 -7.42 2.85
N TYR A 383 -11.79 -6.32 2.51
CA TYR A 383 -11.08 -5.43 3.45
C TYR A 383 -9.87 -6.09 4.16
N GLY A 384 -8.99 -6.74 3.40
CA GLY A 384 -7.84 -7.50 3.93
C GLY A 384 -6.67 -7.58 2.95
N GLN A 385 -5.71 -8.48 3.16
CA GLN A 385 -4.47 -8.58 2.35
C GLN A 385 -3.79 -7.22 2.18
N GLY A 386 -3.74 -6.45 3.27
CA GLY A 386 -3.50 -5.02 3.29
C GLY A 386 -4.75 -4.19 2.99
N HIS A 387 -5.43 -3.70 4.04
CA HIS A 387 -6.38 -2.57 3.95
C HIS A 387 -6.45 -1.69 5.20
N ALA A 388 -6.30 -0.37 5.07
CA ALA A 388 -6.29 0.59 6.18
C ALA A 388 -7.30 1.73 6.00
N LEU A 389 -7.78 2.31 7.11
CA LEU A 389 -8.46 3.62 7.19
C LEU A 389 -7.83 4.43 8.34
N ALA A 390 -6.99 5.40 8.06
CA ALA A 390 -6.12 6.07 9.05
C ALA A 390 -5.19 5.14 9.86
N GLY A 391 -4.98 3.90 9.41
CA GLY A 391 -4.02 2.97 10.00
C GLY A 391 -2.80 2.73 9.11
N THR A 392 -1.97 1.77 9.52
CA THR A 392 -0.94 1.16 8.68
C THR A 392 -1.23 -0.33 8.58
N ALA A 393 -1.38 -0.85 7.35
CA ALA A 393 -1.72 -2.23 7.07
C ALA A 393 -0.72 -2.80 6.06
N LEU A 394 0.10 -3.77 6.46
CA LEU A 394 1.20 -4.28 5.64
C LEU A 394 1.17 -5.80 5.61
N LEU A 395 1.14 -6.38 4.42
CA LEU A 395 1.41 -7.79 4.16
C LEU A 395 2.75 -7.88 3.43
N TYR A 396 3.67 -8.67 3.97
CA TYR A 396 4.89 -9.05 3.28
C TYR A 396 4.91 -10.57 3.10
N ASP A 397 5.07 -11.01 1.87
CA ASP A 397 5.58 -12.33 1.53
C ASP A 397 7.02 -12.18 1.03
N PHE A 398 7.89 -13.13 1.38
CA PHE A 398 9.31 -13.09 1.02
C PHE A 398 9.64 -14.11 -0.09
N GLY A 399 8.62 -14.79 -0.60
CA GLY A 399 8.64 -15.49 -1.88
C GLY A 399 8.09 -16.90 -1.79
N GLY A 400 7.80 -17.45 -2.96
CA GLY A 400 7.01 -18.66 -3.12
C GLY A 400 6.27 -18.60 -4.45
N ASP A 401 5.57 -19.66 -4.83
CA ASP A 401 4.51 -19.50 -5.83
C ASP A 401 3.21 -19.45 -5.04
N ASP A 402 2.67 -18.24 -4.91
CA ASP A 402 1.63 -17.87 -3.96
C ASP A 402 0.30 -17.59 -4.66
N THR A 403 -0.76 -17.56 -3.86
CA THR A 403 -2.11 -17.31 -4.37
C THR A 403 -2.86 -16.38 -3.44
N TYR A 404 -3.26 -15.23 -4.00
CA TYR A 404 -4.04 -14.20 -3.33
C TYR A 404 -5.44 -14.14 -3.92
N GLU A 405 -6.45 -14.54 -3.15
CA GLU A 405 -7.86 -14.48 -3.55
C GLU A 405 -8.67 -13.63 -2.57
N ALA A 406 -9.34 -12.62 -3.12
CA ALA A 406 -10.25 -11.74 -2.41
C ALA A 406 -11.51 -11.45 -3.24
N TRP A 407 -12.57 -10.96 -2.59
CA TRP A 407 -13.71 -10.39 -3.30
C TRP A 407 -13.45 -8.95 -3.72
N ALA A 408 -13.05 -8.08 -2.78
CA ALA A 408 -12.72 -6.67 -3.03
C ALA A 408 -11.96 -6.01 -1.85
N PHE A 409 -11.46 -4.78 -2.08
CA PHE A 409 -10.75 -3.97 -1.08
C PHE A 409 -9.58 -4.72 -0.42
N ALA A 410 -8.73 -5.31 -1.26
CA ALA A 410 -7.65 -6.16 -0.83
C ALA A 410 -6.38 -5.98 -1.66
N GLN A 411 -5.36 -6.80 -1.38
CA GLN A 411 -4.11 -6.86 -2.15
C GLN A 411 -3.44 -5.48 -2.21
N GLY A 412 -3.15 -4.92 -1.03
CA GLY A 412 -2.61 -3.58 -0.89
C GLY A 412 -3.62 -2.45 -1.07
N GLY A 413 -4.92 -2.75 -1.21
CA GLY A 413 -5.98 -1.74 -1.35
C GLY A 413 -6.12 -0.83 -0.13
N GLY A 414 -6.43 0.46 -0.27
CA GLY A 414 -6.42 1.45 0.81
C GLY A 414 -7.67 2.33 0.90
N LEU A 415 -7.97 2.81 2.11
CA LEU A 415 -9.04 3.77 2.42
C LEU A 415 -8.49 4.94 3.25
N ALA A 416 -9.08 6.12 3.07
CA ALA A 416 -8.77 7.42 3.68
C ALA A 416 -7.75 7.48 4.85
N GLY A 417 -6.73 8.34 4.70
CA GLY A 417 -5.83 8.78 5.79
C GLY A 417 -4.78 7.78 6.27
N GLY A 418 -4.72 6.56 5.71
CA GLY A 418 -3.76 5.52 6.10
C GLY A 418 -2.76 5.14 5.00
N LEU A 419 -1.94 4.13 5.29
CA LEU A 419 -1.10 3.45 4.31
C LEU A 419 -1.45 1.95 4.31
N SER A 420 -1.65 1.40 3.12
CA SER A 420 -1.84 -0.04 2.89
C SER A 420 -0.80 -0.55 1.90
N ALA A 421 -0.23 -1.73 2.13
CA ALA A 421 0.63 -2.39 1.16
C ALA A 421 0.54 -3.93 1.23
N LEU A 422 0.64 -4.55 0.05
CA LEU A 422 1.06 -5.93 -0.13
C LEU A 422 2.42 -5.87 -0.86
N VAL A 423 3.41 -6.56 -0.32
CA VAL A 423 4.74 -6.69 -0.92
C VAL A 423 5.03 -8.18 -1.05
N ASP A 424 5.07 -8.66 -2.28
CA ASP A 424 5.61 -9.96 -2.65
C ASP A 424 7.05 -9.78 -3.14
N ALA A 425 7.89 -10.78 -2.93
CA ALA A 425 9.32 -10.67 -3.16
C ALA A 425 9.81 -11.39 -4.43
N ASP A 426 9.23 -12.55 -4.76
CA ASP A 426 9.73 -13.48 -5.77
C ASP A 426 8.74 -14.64 -5.94
N GLY A 427 8.36 -15.00 -7.17
CA GLY A 427 7.37 -16.06 -7.37
C GLY A 427 6.74 -16.06 -8.76
N ASP A 428 6.07 -17.16 -9.13
CA ASP A 428 5.05 -17.15 -10.18
C ASP A 428 3.66 -17.07 -9.50
N ASP A 429 3.14 -15.86 -9.35
CA ASP A 429 2.04 -15.53 -8.44
C ASP A 429 0.69 -15.31 -9.13
N SER A 430 -0.38 -15.50 -8.35
CA SER A 430 -1.75 -15.33 -8.81
C SER A 430 -2.56 -14.42 -7.90
N TYR A 431 -3.04 -13.32 -8.47
CA TYR A 431 -3.81 -12.28 -7.77
C TYR A 431 -5.24 -12.17 -8.33
N LEU A 432 -6.24 -12.56 -7.55
CA LEU A 432 -7.66 -12.55 -7.93
C LEU A 432 -8.50 -11.66 -6.99
N ALA A 433 -9.16 -10.63 -7.55
CA ALA A 433 -9.99 -9.69 -6.78
C ALA A 433 -11.21 -9.18 -7.56
N ASP A 434 -12.13 -10.07 -7.97
CA ASP A 434 -13.34 -9.71 -8.74
C ASP A 434 -14.55 -10.63 -8.49
N LEU A 435 -14.72 -11.18 -7.27
CA LEU A 435 -15.58 -12.36 -7.08
C LEU A 435 -17.04 -12.12 -6.64
N HIS A 436 -17.38 -10.97 -6.05
CA HIS A 436 -18.66 -10.82 -5.33
C HIS A 436 -19.50 -9.63 -5.76
N TRP A 437 -18.93 -8.42 -5.67
CA TRP A 437 -19.66 -7.17 -5.66
C TRP A 437 -20.02 -6.69 -7.06
N PRO A 438 -21.28 -6.76 -7.55
CA PRO A 438 -21.59 -6.48 -8.95
C PRO A 438 -21.39 -5.01 -9.33
N ASP A 439 -21.00 -4.77 -10.58
CA ASP A 439 -20.84 -3.44 -11.17
C ASP A 439 -22.05 -2.51 -10.94
N VAL A 440 -21.81 -1.35 -10.36
CA VAL A 440 -22.82 -0.29 -10.18
C VAL A 440 -23.17 0.47 -11.45
N TYR A 441 -22.32 0.46 -12.49
CA TYR A 441 -22.60 1.20 -13.72
C TYR A 441 -23.65 0.52 -14.61
N GLY A 442 -23.89 -0.79 -14.42
CA GLY A 442 -24.96 -1.56 -15.06
C GLY A 442 -24.85 -1.70 -16.59
N ASN A 443 -23.84 -1.08 -17.20
CA ASN A 443 -23.61 -1.07 -18.65
C ASN A 443 -22.27 -1.72 -19.04
N SER A 444 -21.53 -2.29 -18.08
CA SER A 444 -20.25 -2.97 -18.33
C SER A 444 -20.41 -4.42 -18.82
N GLY A 445 -21.65 -4.92 -18.91
CA GLY A 445 -21.98 -6.28 -19.31
C GLY A 445 -22.14 -7.26 -18.14
N PRO A 446 -22.50 -8.53 -18.40
CA PRO A 446 -22.70 -9.53 -17.36
C PRO A 446 -21.36 -9.97 -16.75
N ASN A 447 -21.37 -10.37 -15.47
CA ASN A 447 -20.21 -10.86 -14.71
C ASN A 447 -19.08 -9.81 -14.67
N ILE A 448 -19.42 -8.60 -14.24
CA ILE A 448 -18.45 -7.56 -13.89
C ILE A 448 -18.67 -7.21 -12.44
N TYR A 449 -17.57 -7.16 -11.71
CA TYR A 449 -17.55 -6.97 -10.27
C TYR A 449 -16.65 -5.79 -9.92
N HIS A 450 -16.82 -5.25 -8.72
CA HIS A 450 -15.90 -4.34 -8.09
C HIS A 450 -14.73 -5.13 -7.51
N GLY A 451 -13.52 -4.67 -7.80
CA GLY A 451 -12.31 -5.16 -7.18
C GLY A 451 -11.81 -4.20 -6.11
N ALA A 452 -11.60 -2.92 -6.45
CA ALA A 452 -11.08 -1.94 -5.49
C ALA A 452 -9.79 -2.41 -4.79
N SER A 453 -8.93 -3.13 -5.53
CA SER A 453 -7.82 -3.93 -5.00
C SER A 453 -6.55 -3.74 -5.83
N GLN A 454 -5.47 -4.46 -5.50
CA GLN A 454 -4.21 -4.45 -6.25
C GLN A 454 -3.60 -3.04 -6.26
N GLY A 455 -3.27 -2.54 -5.07
CA GLY A 455 -2.71 -1.20 -4.89
C GLY A 455 -3.71 -0.06 -5.10
N TYR A 456 -5.02 -0.31 -5.19
CA TYR A 456 -6.02 0.75 -5.30
C TYR A 456 -6.17 1.58 -4.00
N CYS A 457 -6.31 2.90 -4.08
CA CYS A 457 -6.59 3.73 -2.89
C CYS A 457 -7.75 4.69 -3.10
N THR A 458 -8.59 4.87 -2.08
CA THR A 458 -9.68 5.86 -2.13
C THR A 458 -9.87 6.69 -0.87
N GLY A 459 -10.25 7.95 -1.05
CA GLY A 459 -10.85 8.79 -0.02
C GLY A 459 -12.36 8.59 0.12
N ILE A 460 -12.95 9.28 1.11
CA ILE A 460 -14.39 9.36 1.31
C ILE A 460 -14.87 10.69 0.73
N ARG A 461 -15.57 10.66 -0.41
CA ARG A 461 -16.01 11.89 -1.09
C ARG A 461 -17.32 12.49 -0.54
N SER A 462 -18.19 11.66 0.02
CA SER A 462 -19.50 12.07 0.55
C SER A 462 -19.41 12.66 1.96
N ASN A 463 -20.49 13.30 2.42
CA ASN A 463 -20.73 13.66 3.84
C ASN A 463 -19.62 14.46 4.54
N GLY A 464 -19.16 15.55 3.94
CA GLY A 464 -18.11 16.41 4.52
C GLY A 464 -16.69 16.04 4.07
N GLY A 465 -16.51 14.81 3.60
CA GLY A 465 -15.33 14.32 2.89
C GLY A 465 -14.10 14.07 3.77
N ALA A 466 -13.31 13.05 3.43
CA ALA A 466 -11.97 12.81 3.95
C ALA A 466 -11.05 12.39 2.80
N ALA A 467 -9.85 12.96 2.75
CA ALA A 467 -8.86 12.61 1.74
C ALA A 467 -8.49 11.12 1.82
N GLY A 468 -8.06 10.58 0.68
CA GLY A 468 -7.51 9.25 0.57
C GLY A 468 -6.24 9.03 1.40
N GLY A 469 -5.69 7.83 1.28
CA GLY A 469 -4.41 7.46 1.84
C GLY A 469 -3.40 7.13 0.75
N LEU A 470 -2.50 6.21 1.09
CA LEU A 470 -1.54 5.59 0.20
C LEU A 470 -1.85 4.09 0.10
N ALA A 471 -1.77 3.52 -1.10
CA ALA A 471 -1.91 2.09 -1.34
C ALA A 471 -0.80 1.59 -2.27
N ALA A 472 -0.31 0.38 -2.04
CA ALA A 472 0.69 -0.26 -2.88
C ALA A 472 0.46 -1.77 -3.01
N LEU A 473 0.54 -2.30 -4.23
CA LEU A 473 0.89 -3.69 -4.47
C LEU A 473 2.27 -3.68 -5.13
N LEU A 474 3.25 -4.32 -4.51
CA LEU A 474 4.59 -4.48 -5.07
C LEU A 474 4.83 -5.96 -5.25
N ASP A 475 4.83 -6.42 -6.50
CA ASP A 475 5.53 -7.64 -6.85
C ASP A 475 6.96 -7.25 -7.21
N LEU A 476 7.94 -7.85 -6.53
CA LEU A 476 9.36 -7.51 -6.71
C LEU A 476 10.09 -8.55 -7.57
N GLY A 477 9.46 -9.70 -7.84
CA GLY A 477 9.99 -10.80 -8.63
C GLY A 477 10.03 -10.50 -10.12
N ASP A 478 10.62 -11.41 -10.91
CA ASP A 478 10.58 -11.41 -12.37
C ASP A 478 9.83 -12.63 -12.95
N GLY A 479 8.85 -13.14 -12.19
CA GLY A 479 8.11 -14.37 -12.50
C GLY A 479 6.93 -14.18 -13.44
N GLU A 480 6.31 -15.27 -13.89
CA GLU A 480 5.16 -15.19 -14.82
C GLU A 480 3.84 -15.01 -14.04
N ASP A 481 3.44 -13.76 -13.81
CA ASP A 481 2.36 -13.43 -12.88
C ASP A 481 0.98 -13.30 -13.55
N ARG A 482 -0.06 -13.49 -12.73
CA ARG A 482 -1.46 -13.34 -13.16
C ARG A 482 -2.23 -12.37 -12.29
N TYR A 483 -2.58 -11.24 -12.87
CA TYR A 483 -3.38 -10.19 -12.24
C TYR A 483 -4.80 -10.14 -12.79
N GLN A 484 -5.78 -10.60 -12.00
CA GLN A 484 -7.20 -10.49 -12.33
C GLN A 484 -7.94 -9.64 -11.29
N SER A 485 -8.47 -8.49 -11.69
CA SER A 485 -9.32 -7.70 -10.81
C SER A 485 -10.47 -6.97 -11.49
N GLY A 486 -11.49 -6.66 -10.69
CA GLY A 486 -12.69 -5.99 -11.13
C GLY A 486 -12.48 -4.48 -11.31
N ASN A 487 -13.57 -3.73 -11.10
CA ASN A 487 -13.55 -2.29 -11.26
C ASN A 487 -12.70 -1.64 -10.15
N PHE A 488 -12.03 -0.54 -10.50
CA PHE A 488 -11.23 0.29 -9.59
C PHE A 488 -9.99 -0.42 -9.02
N SER A 489 -9.09 -0.96 -9.85
CA SER A 489 -7.98 -1.79 -9.36
C SER A 489 -6.60 -1.37 -9.92
N GLN A 490 -5.60 -2.26 -9.82
CA GLN A 490 -4.24 -2.25 -10.40
C GLN A 490 -3.60 -0.86 -10.47
N GLY A 491 -3.20 -0.35 -9.30
CA GLY A 491 -2.54 0.94 -9.17
C GLY A 491 -3.47 2.10 -9.51
N GLY A 492 -4.69 2.08 -8.97
CA GLY A 492 -5.73 3.09 -9.19
C GLY A 492 -5.99 4.00 -7.98
N ALA A 493 -6.30 5.28 -8.20
CA ALA A 493 -6.55 6.23 -7.12
C ALA A 493 -7.86 7.03 -7.32
N TYR A 494 -8.62 7.20 -6.23
CA TYR A 494 -9.86 7.97 -6.17
C TYR A 494 -9.88 8.95 -4.99
N TYR A 495 -10.16 10.24 -5.25
CA TYR A 495 -10.38 11.27 -4.22
C TYR A 495 -9.22 11.49 -3.23
N PHE A 496 -8.26 12.33 -3.62
CA PHE A 496 -7.10 12.73 -2.79
C PHE A 496 -6.28 11.56 -2.24
N SER A 497 -6.16 10.48 -3.01
CA SER A 497 -5.26 9.37 -2.70
C SER A 497 -4.06 9.32 -3.65
N PHE A 498 -3.06 8.54 -3.25
CA PHE A 498 -2.02 8.05 -4.14
C PHE A 498 -1.97 6.53 -4.13
N ALA A 499 -1.79 5.93 -5.30
CA ALA A 499 -1.76 4.48 -5.48
C ALA A 499 -0.60 4.04 -6.38
N LEU A 500 -0.03 2.89 -6.05
CA LEU A 500 1.05 2.24 -6.79
C LEU A 500 0.71 0.77 -7.00
N MET A 501 0.87 0.29 -8.23
CA MET A 501 1.12 -1.11 -8.49
C MET A 501 2.45 -1.20 -9.21
N TYR A 502 3.38 -1.97 -8.66
CA TYR A 502 4.70 -2.24 -9.21
C TYR A 502 4.85 -3.73 -9.44
N ASP A 503 5.42 -4.08 -10.59
CA ASP A 503 5.84 -5.43 -10.95
C ASP A 503 7.34 -5.39 -11.29
N GLY A 504 8.09 -6.41 -10.89
CA GLY A 504 9.54 -6.51 -11.10
C GLY A 504 9.96 -7.07 -12.47
N GLY A 505 8.97 -7.47 -13.29
CA GLY A 505 9.05 -7.94 -14.66
C GLY A 505 8.51 -9.36 -14.79
N GLY A 506 8.59 -9.93 -15.99
CA GLY A 506 8.04 -11.26 -16.26
C GLY A 506 7.05 -11.25 -17.42
N ASP A 507 6.65 -12.41 -17.93
CA ASP A 507 5.67 -12.47 -19.03
C ASP A 507 4.25 -12.56 -18.44
N ASP A 508 3.63 -11.41 -18.10
CA ASP A 508 2.43 -11.38 -17.25
C ASP A 508 1.09 -11.31 -18.00
N GLU A 509 0.05 -11.82 -17.33
CA GLU A 509 -1.34 -11.63 -17.72
C GLU A 509 -2.06 -10.61 -16.82
N ASN A 510 -2.36 -9.44 -17.41
CA ASN A 510 -3.01 -8.32 -16.74
C ASN A 510 -4.47 -8.15 -17.19
N PHE A 511 -5.43 -8.64 -16.40
CA PHE A 511 -6.86 -8.52 -16.65
C PHE A 511 -7.57 -7.52 -15.72
N GLY A 512 -8.26 -6.55 -16.31
CA GLY A 512 -9.13 -5.61 -15.64
C GLY A 512 -10.51 -5.45 -16.29
N THR A 513 -11.47 -4.87 -15.58
CA THR A 513 -12.82 -4.62 -16.11
C THR A 513 -13.09 -3.15 -16.47
N ARG A 514 -12.98 -2.21 -15.52
CA ARG A 514 -13.23 -0.78 -15.71
C ARG A 514 -12.53 0.03 -14.62
N TYR A 515 -11.80 1.09 -15.00
CA TYR A 515 -10.87 1.79 -14.13
C TYR A 515 -9.94 0.77 -13.49
N SER A 516 -9.04 0.18 -14.26
CA SER A 516 -8.30 -0.97 -13.74
C SER A 516 -6.81 -0.79 -13.72
N GLN A 517 -6.16 0.00 -14.57
CA GLN A 517 -4.68 0.01 -14.63
C GLN A 517 -4.14 1.45 -14.61
N GLY A 518 -3.42 1.83 -13.56
CA GLY A 518 -2.64 3.08 -13.52
C GLY A 518 -3.49 4.34 -13.68
N PHE A 519 -4.64 4.43 -13.00
CA PHE A 519 -5.60 5.52 -13.19
C PHE A 519 -5.70 6.48 -12.01
N GLY A 520 -5.80 7.78 -12.29
CA GLY A 520 -6.12 8.80 -11.28
C GLY A 520 -7.47 9.45 -11.55
N VAL A 521 -8.36 9.47 -10.55
CA VAL A 521 -9.65 10.15 -10.66
C VAL A 521 -10.04 11.00 -9.46
N HIS A 522 -10.77 12.08 -9.73
CA HIS A 522 -11.31 12.99 -8.72
C HIS A 522 -10.20 13.56 -7.81
N GLN A 523 -9.21 14.24 -8.40
CA GLN A 523 -8.09 14.80 -7.63
C GLN A 523 -7.28 13.72 -6.90
N ALA A 524 -6.95 12.63 -7.59
CA ALA A 524 -6.07 11.57 -7.10
C ALA A 524 -5.02 11.22 -8.15
N ALA A 525 -3.91 10.62 -7.72
CA ALA A 525 -2.78 10.30 -8.57
C ALA A 525 -2.38 8.83 -8.44
N ALA A 526 -2.06 8.15 -9.54
CA ALA A 526 -1.72 6.73 -9.50
C ALA A 526 -0.74 6.28 -10.57
N VAL A 527 -0.09 5.15 -10.31
CA VAL A 527 0.90 4.53 -11.19
C VAL A 527 0.68 3.01 -11.24
N ARG A 528 0.61 2.44 -12.46
CA ARG A 528 1.02 1.05 -12.74
C ARG A 528 2.40 1.13 -13.36
N TRP A 529 3.38 0.47 -12.76
CA TRP A 529 4.74 0.40 -13.25
C TRP A 529 5.11 -1.06 -13.40
N ASP A 530 5.48 -1.45 -14.59
CA ASP A 530 6.06 -2.74 -14.92
C ASP A 530 7.54 -2.56 -15.28
N ALA A 531 8.39 -3.42 -14.71
CA ALA A 531 9.83 -3.38 -14.96
C ALA A 531 10.24 -4.20 -16.22
N GLY A 532 9.26 -4.77 -16.92
CA GLY A 532 9.34 -5.26 -18.30
C GLY A 532 9.22 -6.78 -18.46
N GLY A 533 8.98 -7.24 -19.67
CA GLY A 533 8.65 -8.61 -20.01
C GLY A 533 7.71 -8.64 -21.21
N ASP A 534 7.26 -9.79 -21.70
CA ASP A 534 6.31 -9.82 -22.84
C ASP A 534 4.84 -9.85 -22.31
N ASP A 535 4.30 -8.68 -21.99
CA ASP A 535 3.09 -8.56 -21.17
C ASP A 535 1.77 -8.45 -21.95
N THR A 536 0.67 -8.91 -21.34
CA THR A 536 -0.67 -8.79 -21.91
C THR A 536 -1.62 -8.00 -21.02
N TYR A 537 -1.99 -6.80 -21.47
CA TYR A 537 -2.97 -5.92 -20.83
C TYR A 537 -4.35 -6.03 -21.49
N THR A 538 -5.34 -6.54 -20.75
CA THR A 538 -6.71 -6.72 -21.26
C THR A 538 -7.78 -6.04 -20.42
N CYS A 539 -8.73 -5.42 -21.11
CA CYS A 539 -9.91 -4.78 -20.52
C CYS A 539 -11.20 -5.23 -21.19
N ARG A 540 -12.29 -5.27 -20.42
CA ARG A 540 -13.64 -5.44 -21.00
C ARG A 540 -14.42 -4.15 -21.30
N SER A 541 -14.13 -3.03 -20.63
CA SER A 541 -14.94 -1.79 -20.67
C SER A 541 -14.16 -0.55 -21.15
N VAL A 542 -14.77 0.64 -21.03
CA VAL A 542 -14.37 1.88 -21.73
C VAL A 542 -13.29 2.72 -21.06
N ALA A 543 -13.03 2.65 -19.76
CA ALA A 543 -12.00 3.44 -19.08
C ALA A 543 -11.02 2.47 -18.42
N HIS A 544 -9.71 2.52 -18.72
CA HIS A 544 -8.84 1.41 -18.33
C HIS A 544 -7.40 1.76 -17.96
N THR A 545 -6.53 1.89 -18.96
CA THR A 545 -5.07 1.74 -18.83
C THR A 545 -4.36 3.07 -18.96
N GLY A 546 -3.56 3.42 -17.94
CA GLY A 546 -2.79 4.66 -17.89
C GLY A 546 -3.66 5.87 -18.16
N MET A 547 -4.85 5.96 -17.54
CA MET A 547 -5.88 6.95 -17.86
C MET A 547 -6.09 7.98 -16.74
N ALA A 548 -6.70 9.12 -17.04
CA ALA A 548 -7.10 10.10 -16.03
C ALA A 548 -8.50 10.71 -16.23
N TRP A 549 -9.21 10.98 -15.14
CA TRP A 549 -10.56 11.57 -15.17
C TRP A 549 -10.80 12.55 -14.00
N ASP A 550 -11.42 13.69 -14.29
CA ASP A 550 -11.86 14.70 -13.30
C ASP A 550 -10.72 15.18 -12.39
N GLU A 551 -9.80 15.94 -13.00
CA GLU A 551 -8.63 16.53 -12.31
C GLU A 551 -7.73 15.47 -11.64
N GLY A 552 -7.70 14.24 -12.15
CA GLY A 552 -6.80 13.18 -11.70
C GLY A 552 -5.52 13.07 -12.53
N VAL A 553 -4.55 12.29 -12.03
CA VAL A 553 -3.27 12.00 -12.70
C VAL A 553 -3.05 10.50 -12.77
N GLY A 554 -2.91 9.93 -13.96
CA GLY A 554 -2.67 8.49 -14.15
C GLY A 554 -1.41 8.24 -14.96
N TYR A 555 -0.63 7.26 -14.53
CA TYR A 555 0.55 6.77 -15.24
C TYR A 555 0.47 5.27 -15.46
N LEU A 556 0.84 4.85 -16.66
CA LEU A 556 1.36 3.51 -16.91
C LEU A 556 2.80 3.64 -17.40
N LEU A 557 3.71 2.94 -16.74
CA LEU A 557 5.13 2.88 -17.08
C LEU A 557 5.47 1.44 -17.40
N GLU A 558 6.00 1.22 -18.59
CA GLU A 558 6.48 -0.06 -19.10
C GLU A 558 7.94 0.08 -19.47
N ASP A 559 8.80 -0.68 -18.80
CA ASP A 559 10.26 -0.59 -18.94
C ASP A 559 10.80 -1.47 -20.10
N GLY A 560 9.92 -2.23 -20.78
CA GLY A 560 10.14 -2.81 -22.12
C GLY A 560 9.65 -4.24 -22.29
N GLY A 561 9.50 -4.70 -23.54
CA GLY A 561 8.77 -5.94 -23.80
C GLY A 561 8.27 -6.06 -25.23
N ASP A 562 7.82 -7.22 -25.70
CA ASP A 562 6.92 -7.27 -26.87
C ASP A 562 5.44 -7.29 -26.37
N ASP A 563 4.89 -6.13 -26.03
CA ASP A 563 3.66 -6.02 -25.23
C ASP A 563 2.35 -5.97 -26.04
N VAL A 564 1.26 -6.43 -25.42
CA VAL A 564 -0.08 -6.41 -26.01
C VAL A 564 -1.09 -5.69 -25.12
N TYR A 565 -1.54 -4.53 -25.59
CA TYR A 565 -2.63 -3.77 -24.98
C TYR A 565 -3.92 -3.95 -25.77
N ASP A 566 -4.91 -4.64 -25.20
CA ASP A 566 -6.27 -4.76 -25.73
C ASP A 566 -7.31 -4.14 -24.78
N VAL A 567 -7.52 -2.83 -24.96
CA VAL A 567 -8.24 -1.99 -24.00
C VAL A 567 -9.37 -1.14 -24.60
N GLY A 568 -10.13 -0.48 -23.73
CA GLY A 568 -11.28 0.36 -24.07
C GLY A 568 -10.98 1.75 -24.65
N ASP A 569 -11.99 2.61 -24.63
CA ASP A 569 -11.98 3.94 -25.28
C ASP A 569 -11.02 4.93 -24.64
N LEU A 570 -11.07 5.11 -23.32
CA LEU A 570 -10.17 5.92 -22.52
C LEU A 570 -9.06 5.03 -21.91
N GLY A 571 -8.30 4.38 -22.78
CA GLY A 571 -7.13 3.55 -22.43
C GLY A 571 -5.88 3.99 -23.16
N ASN A 572 -4.73 3.44 -22.79
CA ASN A 572 -3.40 3.76 -23.32
C ASN A 572 -3.09 5.26 -23.30
N GLY A 573 -3.04 5.88 -22.12
CA GLY A 573 -2.70 7.32 -22.01
C GLY A 573 -3.89 8.25 -22.30
N GLY A 574 -5.13 7.79 -22.15
CA GLY A 574 -6.34 8.59 -22.42
C GLY A 574 -6.78 9.45 -21.23
N ALA A 575 -7.11 10.72 -21.45
CA ALA A 575 -7.57 11.62 -20.38
C ALA A 575 -8.90 12.34 -20.66
N ALA A 576 -9.70 12.60 -19.64
CA ALA A 576 -10.92 13.40 -19.77
C ALA A 576 -11.19 14.25 -18.52
N GLN A 577 -12.09 15.23 -18.65
CA GLN A 577 -12.47 16.15 -17.56
C GLN A 577 -11.25 16.80 -16.88
N THR A 578 -10.31 17.31 -17.67
CA THR A 578 -9.10 17.99 -17.18
C THR A 578 -8.16 17.06 -16.40
N GLY A 579 -8.16 15.76 -16.72
CA GLY A 579 -7.17 14.81 -16.22
C GLY A 579 -5.83 14.90 -16.96
N VAL A 580 -4.79 14.31 -16.37
CA VAL A 580 -3.45 14.12 -16.96
C VAL A 580 -3.12 12.63 -17.01
N ALA A 581 -3.06 12.06 -18.19
CA ALA A 581 -2.81 10.63 -18.42
C ALA A 581 -1.54 10.44 -19.25
N ILE A 582 -0.61 9.61 -18.77
CA ILE A 582 0.66 9.35 -19.42
C ILE A 582 0.90 7.84 -19.48
N LEU A 583 1.05 7.33 -20.70
CA LEU A 583 1.63 6.00 -20.94
C LEU A 583 3.03 6.18 -21.53
N ILE A 584 3.99 5.50 -20.93
CA ILE A 584 5.37 5.39 -21.41
C ILE A 584 5.66 3.90 -21.56
N ASP A 585 6.16 3.52 -22.72
CA ASP A 585 6.58 2.16 -23.06
C ASP A 585 8.01 2.22 -23.67
N LEU A 586 8.89 1.32 -23.27
CA LEU A 586 10.33 1.37 -23.54
C LEU A 586 10.87 0.09 -24.21
N ASP A 587 11.03 0.12 -25.53
CA ASP A 587 11.73 -0.87 -26.35
C ASP A 587 10.90 -2.14 -26.53
N GLY A 588 10.41 -2.37 -27.75
CA GLY A 588 9.52 -3.49 -27.93
C GLY A 588 9.05 -3.70 -29.34
N LYS A 589 8.08 -4.61 -29.50
CA LYS A 589 7.27 -4.72 -30.71
C LYS A 589 5.82 -4.80 -30.28
N ASP A 590 5.28 -3.62 -30.02
CA ASP A 590 4.14 -3.51 -29.15
C ASP A 590 2.86 -3.37 -29.96
N ARG A 591 1.78 -3.89 -29.39
CA ARG A 591 0.46 -3.85 -30.02
C ARG A 591 -0.49 -3.08 -29.13
N TYR A 592 -0.83 -1.89 -29.59
CA TYR A 592 -1.77 -1.01 -28.93
C TYR A 592 -3.13 -1.01 -29.61
N LYS A 593 -4.11 -1.60 -28.94
CA LYS A 593 -5.52 -1.57 -29.31
C LYS A 593 -6.33 -0.83 -28.24
N SER A 594 -6.95 0.26 -28.65
CA SER A 594 -7.86 1.07 -27.83
C SER A 594 -9.05 1.56 -28.65
N GLY A 595 -10.02 2.20 -28.00
CA GLY A 595 -11.00 3.04 -28.69
C GLY A 595 -10.44 4.42 -29.05
N SER A 596 -11.35 5.30 -29.46
CA SER A 596 -11.08 6.61 -30.06
C SER A 596 -10.40 7.61 -29.15
N ALA A 597 -10.70 7.61 -27.85
CA ALA A 597 -10.08 8.52 -26.88
C ALA A 597 -8.73 8.01 -26.33
N GLY A 598 -8.23 6.88 -26.84
CA GLY A 598 -6.99 6.24 -26.38
C GLY A 598 -5.78 6.48 -27.28
N GLN A 599 -4.65 5.91 -26.88
CA GLN A 599 -3.30 6.12 -27.45
C GLN A 599 -2.79 7.57 -27.31
N GLY A 600 -2.89 8.14 -26.11
CA GLY A 600 -2.55 9.54 -25.85
C GLY A 600 -3.62 10.53 -26.33
N GLY A 601 -4.89 10.13 -26.30
CA GLY A 601 -6.04 10.95 -26.72
C GLY A 601 -6.75 11.66 -25.56
N THR A 602 -7.70 12.53 -25.89
CA THR A 602 -8.53 13.21 -24.88
C THR A 602 -10.03 13.07 -25.14
N GLY A 603 -10.79 12.98 -24.05
CA GLY A 603 -12.24 12.92 -24.04
C GLY A 603 -12.91 14.25 -23.68
N SER A 604 -14.17 14.18 -23.24
CA SER A 604 -14.97 15.38 -22.95
C SER A 604 -14.38 16.23 -21.82
N SER A 605 -14.68 17.52 -21.84
CA SER A 605 -14.18 18.54 -20.89
C SER A 605 -15.32 19.26 -20.15
N GLU A 606 -16.50 18.64 -20.07
CA GLU A 606 -17.75 19.26 -19.63
C GLU A 606 -17.77 19.70 -18.16
N TYR A 607 -16.99 19.05 -17.29
CA TYR A 607 -16.99 19.33 -15.85
C TYR A 607 -16.34 20.67 -15.53
N HIS A 608 -15.27 21.03 -16.26
CA HIS A 608 -14.40 22.16 -15.94
C HIS A 608 -14.21 23.16 -17.07
N ASN A 609 -14.70 22.83 -18.27
CA ASN A 609 -14.52 23.60 -19.51
C ASN A 609 -13.04 23.91 -19.80
N LYS A 610 -12.15 22.95 -19.53
CA LYS A 610 -10.71 23.02 -19.81
C LYS A 610 -10.25 21.70 -20.42
N PRO A 611 -9.24 21.73 -21.32
CA PRO A 611 -8.71 20.51 -21.94
C PRO A 611 -8.15 19.53 -20.91
N SER A 612 -7.82 18.33 -21.36
CA SER A 612 -7.07 17.33 -20.59
C SER A 612 -5.66 17.21 -21.18
N ILE A 613 -4.78 16.40 -20.60
CA ILE A 613 -3.51 16.01 -21.23
C ILE A 613 -3.53 14.50 -21.38
N GLY A 614 -3.49 13.99 -22.62
CA GLY A 614 -3.35 12.57 -22.91
C GLY A 614 -2.04 12.33 -23.64
N VAL A 615 -1.23 11.39 -23.17
CA VAL A 615 0.11 11.11 -23.71
C VAL A 615 0.32 9.62 -23.89
N LEU A 616 0.82 9.24 -25.07
CA LEU A 616 1.49 7.97 -25.33
C LEU A 616 2.89 8.27 -25.88
N ILE A 617 3.91 7.75 -25.20
CA ILE A 617 5.29 7.75 -25.66
C ILE A 617 5.77 6.30 -25.72
N ASP A 618 6.10 5.86 -26.92
CA ASP A 618 6.72 4.58 -27.21
C ASP A 618 8.16 4.88 -27.70
N LEU A 619 9.15 4.35 -26.98
CA LEU A 619 10.57 4.58 -27.23
C LEU A 619 11.31 3.29 -27.46
N GLY A 620 12.04 3.18 -28.57
CA GLY A 620 12.69 1.93 -28.94
C GLY A 620 11.87 1.28 -30.03
N GLY A 621 11.97 -0.04 -30.18
CA GLY A 621 11.16 -0.78 -31.16
C GLY A 621 11.36 -0.37 -32.63
N ASP A 622 10.74 -1.12 -33.54
CA ASP A 622 10.58 -0.68 -34.93
C ASP A 622 9.45 -1.35 -35.72
N LYS A 623 8.46 -1.96 -35.04
CA LYS A 623 7.36 -2.70 -35.68
C LYS A 623 6.07 -2.68 -34.85
N ASP A 624 5.72 -1.50 -34.39
CA ASP A 624 4.65 -1.29 -33.42
C ASP A 624 3.32 -1.16 -34.16
N GLN A 625 2.23 -1.56 -33.49
CA GLN A 625 0.91 -1.64 -34.10
C GLN A 625 -0.09 -0.81 -33.31
N TYR A 626 -0.67 0.19 -33.97
CA TYR A 626 -1.64 1.09 -33.35
C TYR A 626 -3.01 0.96 -34.02
N SER A 627 -4.07 0.81 -33.22
CA SER A 627 -5.44 0.72 -33.73
C SER A 627 -6.00 2.05 -34.23
N ASN A 628 -5.50 3.18 -33.73
CA ASN A 628 -6.01 4.51 -34.05
C ASN A 628 -5.28 5.13 -35.25
N SER A 629 -6.05 5.76 -36.16
CA SER A 629 -5.50 6.35 -37.38
C SER A 629 -4.51 7.49 -37.12
N GLY A 630 -3.45 7.58 -37.92
CA GLY A 630 -2.45 8.64 -37.82
C GLY A 630 -1.43 8.43 -36.70
N ARG A 631 -1.21 7.17 -36.31
CA ARG A 631 -0.18 6.66 -35.41
C ARG A 631 0.51 5.46 -36.09
N GLY A 632 1.80 5.29 -35.86
CA GLY A 632 2.65 4.29 -36.53
C GLY A 632 4.13 4.54 -36.28
N ASP A 633 4.97 3.59 -36.68
CA ASP A 633 6.42 3.63 -36.48
C ASP A 633 7.06 4.96 -36.90
N GLY A 634 7.78 5.58 -35.96
CA GLY A 634 8.48 6.86 -36.13
C GLY A 634 7.57 8.06 -36.35
N GLU A 635 6.26 7.93 -36.10
CA GLU A 635 5.31 9.04 -36.19
C GLU A 635 5.30 9.84 -34.89
N ARG A 636 4.98 11.12 -35.05
CA ARG A 636 4.73 12.04 -33.95
C ARG A 636 3.49 12.84 -34.27
N ARG A 637 2.57 12.92 -33.33
CA ARG A 637 1.32 13.65 -33.48
C ARG A 637 1.01 14.43 -32.23
N VAL A 638 0.63 15.69 -32.40
CA VAL A 638 0.05 16.51 -31.33
C VAL A 638 -1.18 17.22 -31.88
N THR A 639 -2.31 17.12 -31.19
CA THR A 639 -3.60 17.69 -31.64
C THR A 639 -4.24 18.64 -30.62
N GLU A 640 -5.30 19.33 -31.06
CA GLU A 640 -6.12 20.16 -30.17
C GLU A 640 -6.65 19.31 -29.00
N GLY A 641 -6.63 19.88 -27.79
CA GLY A 641 -6.96 19.12 -26.58
C GLY A 641 -5.75 18.52 -25.88
N VAL A 642 -4.52 18.82 -26.31
CA VAL A 642 -3.25 18.34 -25.72
C VAL A 642 -3.14 16.81 -25.73
N GLU A 643 -3.45 16.26 -26.90
CA GLU A 643 -3.25 14.86 -27.24
C GLU A 643 -1.84 14.72 -27.82
N ILE A 644 -1.00 13.91 -27.20
CA ILE A 644 0.41 13.75 -27.57
C ILE A 644 0.68 12.27 -27.83
N PHE A 645 1.17 11.98 -29.03
CA PHE A 645 1.64 10.67 -29.43
C PHE A 645 3.05 10.80 -30.00
N LEU A 646 3.95 9.95 -29.53
CA LEU A 646 5.29 9.79 -30.07
C LEU A 646 5.64 8.31 -30.12
N ASP A 647 5.99 7.84 -31.30
CA ASP A 647 6.78 6.62 -31.51
C ASP A 647 8.18 7.05 -31.97
N SER A 648 9.21 6.48 -31.36
CA SER A 648 10.59 6.84 -31.68
C SER A 648 11.56 5.71 -31.41
N LYS A 649 12.40 5.39 -32.41
CA LYS A 649 13.54 4.45 -32.28
C LYS A 649 14.60 4.85 -31.23
N ALA A 650 14.45 6.00 -30.58
CA ALA A 650 15.35 6.46 -29.55
C ALA A 650 15.10 5.70 -28.25
N LYS A 651 16.03 4.82 -27.86
CA LYS A 651 16.00 4.07 -26.59
C LYS A 651 16.16 4.91 -25.30
N SER A 652 15.92 6.23 -25.33
CA SER A 652 15.89 7.07 -24.12
C SER A 652 15.28 8.45 -24.40
N PHE A 653 14.68 9.06 -23.38
CA PHE A 653 14.14 10.42 -23.46
C PHE A 653 15.17 11.45 -23.92
N GLU A 654 16.41 11.41 -23.43
CA GLU A 654 17.48 12.31 -23.87
C GLU A 654 17.73 12.21 -25.39
N LYS A 655 17.73 10.99 -25.94
CA LYS A 655 17.97 10.77 -27.37
C LYS A 655 16.77 11.25 -28.19
N ALA A 656 15.55 10.97 -27.72
CA ALA A 656 14.31 11.46 -28.34
C ALA A 656 14.28 12.99 -28.36
N LEU A 657 14.65 13.64 -27.25
CA LEU A 657 14.78 15.10 -27.15
C LEU A 657 15.79 15.67 -28.15
N ARG A 658 16.92 14.98 -28.36
CA ARG A 658 17.94 15.42 -29.34
C ARG A 658 17.44 15.30 -30.77
N SER A 659 16.58 14.33 -31.09
CA SER A 659 16.00 14.21 -32.43
C SER A 659 14.91 15.25 -32.74
N LEU A 660 14.38 15.94 -31.71
CA LEU A 660 13.42 17.04 -31.87
C LEU A 660 14.08 18.43 -32.03
N ARG A 661 15.41 18.51 -31.98
CA ARG A 661 16.19 19.74 -32.21
C ARG A 661 16.58 19.86 -33.68
#